data_AF-A8S5W5-F1
#
_entry.id   AF-A8S5W5-F1
#
_cell.length_a   1.000
_cell.length_b   1.000
_cell.length_c   1.000
_cell.angle_alpha   90.00
_cell.angle_beta   90.00
_cell.angle_gamma   90.00
#
_symmetry.space_group_name_H-M   'P 1'
#
loop_
_entity.id
_entity.type
_entity.pdbx_description
1 polymer ?
#
loop_
_entity_poly.entity_id
_entity_poly.type
_entity_poly.pdbx_seq_one_letter_code
_entity_poly.pdbx_strand_id
1 'polypeptide(L)'
;MRIIPKKTRVSMEFFKGIELLDIVIAAAGVTLTLFMLLSNLPLRWMAALIVFIVFSASIIPLDDEKAYKSLYYAIRYAMSYKEFVKHPEKKGQIPVAGVTPFTGISDMFIEYGTSYLGVVVEIPSIEFRFLTEPRQNQLIDQVYGSILRTVNDTDSAAMVKLDRPVLYDSFIEGEEKKMEDLKAAYIRGLMTDEELTVRIGIIQDRMSQLELFNNKETVYLPFHYMVFFGRDRGRLTEQAQNMVDTLGPHGIECRILKEQELAIFLKYNYSGVFDEREAWKLTPDQYMDWILPDKLAVTSRTVAYDGLVTHNLRVTDYPIVVPNAWGHALFNRPDVRVTLKMRPIDRYKGIKQIDRAIDELREQGASTGKTSRLMELGSHIDTLAEVLSLLQGDNEILMDVNIFITAYDYEASPELLGPGYRPPGQGIGMKRQIRRELSEWGFKSSDMFMRQFDAYASGHISAFDAFSKDGRGIHSGSVAAAFPYVYKVMMEKKGICLGKSAGRPVFLDFFARNKERVNSNMVVIGKSGSGKSYATKSILANLAAENSKIFILDPENEYLGLARSLKGKIIDVGSATEGRLNPFHIITGLSDEEDELDGDEEENQIPGAKVSFNMHMQFLEEFYRQILPGIEADALEYLNNITIRMYEAKGIDAETDLSGLTPGDYPTFDDLYEKILNDFQMSTGDYSKKNLTVLLNYISKFATGGRNAGLWNGEASISTQENFIVFNFQSLLANKNNTVANAQMLLVLKWLDNEIIKNRDYNLRYGASRKIIIVIDEAHVFIDSKYPVALDFMYQMAKRIRKYNGMQIIITQNIKDFVGTEELARKSTAVINACQYSFIFPLSPNDMHDLCRLYEKAGAINESEQDEIINNGRGRAFVVTSPSERSSIDIETPKDIERLFGI
;
A
#
# COMPACT_ATOMS: atom_id res chain seq x y z
N MET A 1 -6.68 18.59 -18.37
CA MET A 1 -6.47 17.54 -19.41
C MET A 1 -5.36 18.00 -20.34
N ARG A 2 -4.59 17.08 -20.95
CA ARG A 2 -3.45 17.39 -21.84
C ARG A 2 -3.67 16.86 -23.25
N ILE A 3 -2.88 17.33 -24.22
CA ILE A 3 -3.08 17.04 -25.64
C ILE A 3 -1.94 16.20 -26.23
N ILE A 4 -2.30 15.08 -26.84
CA ILE A 4 -1.44 14.35 -27.75
C ILE A 4 -1.85 14.75 -29.17
N PRO A 5 -1.02 15.52 -29.91
CA PRO A 5 -1.38 15.94 -31.26
C PRO A 5 -1.56 14.72 -32.15
N LYS A 6 -2.27 14.86 -33.27
CA LYS A 6 -2.27 13.88 -34.36
C LYS A 6 -0.86 13.77 -35.01
N LYS A 7 -0.70 13.00 -36.09
CA LYS A 7 0.63 12.72 -36.69
C LYS A 7 1.39 14.02 -37.01
N THR A 8 2.49 14.26 -36.30
CA THR A 8 3.37 15.43 -36.49
C THR A 8 4.28 15.33 -37.71
N ARG A 9 4.30 14.18 -38.39
CA ARG A 9 4.93 13.97 -39.69
C ARG A 9 3.83 13.69 -40.70
N VAL A 10 3.64 14.61 -41.62
CA VAL A 10 2.71 14.47 -42.73
C VAL A 10 3.53 14.17 -43.98
N SER A 11 3.05 13.23 -44.79
CA SER A 11 3.68 12.88 -46.06
C SER A 11 3.11 13.77 -47.16
N MET A 12 3.97 14.23 -48.07
CA MET A 12 3.53 14.94 -49.26
C MET A 12 2.67 14.02 -50.15
N GLU A 13 1.40 14.40 -50.34
CA GLU A 13 0.48 13.75 -51.27
C GLU A 13 0.41 14.56 -52.57
N PHE A 14 0.68 13.92 -53.71
CA PHE A 14 0.57 14.58 -55.03
C PHE A 14 -0.86 14.54 -55.58
N PHE A 15 -1.64 13.56 -55.14
CA PHE A 15 -3.05 13.38 -55.44
C PHE A 15 -3.67 12.57 -54.29
N LYS A 16 -5.01 12.61 -54.10
CA LYS A 16 -5.70 12.01 -52.94
C LYS A 16 -5.18 10.61 -52.59
N GLY A 17 -4.42 10.49 -51.49
CA GLY A 17 -3.88 9.22 -51.00
C GLY A 17 -2.76 8.60 -51.86
N ILE A 18 -2.09 9.36 -52.73
CA ILE A 18 -0.96 8.93 -53.56
C ILE A 18 0.31 9.67 -53.12
N GLU A 19 1.25 8.92 -52.54
CA GLU A 19 2.56 9.40 -52.11
C GLU A 19 3.60 9.35 -53.26
N LEU A 20 4.74 10.03 -53.11
CA LEU A 20 5.85 9.97 -54.08
C LEU A 20 6.25 8.53 -54.45
N LEU A 21 6.32 7.67 -53.44
CA LEU A 21 6.75 6.28 -53.59
C LEU A 21 5.71 5.45 -54.38
N ASP A 22 4.42 5.80 -54.26
CA ASP A 22 3.35 5.19 -55.05
C ASP A 22 3.51 5.53 -56.54
N ILE A 23 3.95 6.77 -56.86
CA ILE A 23 4.25 7.18 -58.24
C ILE A 23 5.42 6.38 -58.80
N VAL A 24 6.47 6.17 -58.01
CA VAL A 24 7.65 5.38 -58.42
C VAL A 24 7.25 3.92 -58.68
N ILE A 25 6.43 3.33 -57.81
CA ILE A 25 5.93 1.95 -57.99
C ILE A 25 4.99 1.86 -59.21
N ALA A 26 4.12 2.85 -59.41
CA ALA A 26 3.26 2.92 -60.59
C ALA A 26 4.10 3.02 -61.87
N ALA A 27 5.12 3.88 -61.90
CA ALA A 27 6.01 4.05 -63.04
C ALA A 27 6.78 2.76 -63.35
N ALA A 28 7.29 2.08 -62.31
CA ALA A 28 7.92 0.77 -62.45
C ALA A 28 6.94 -0.26 -63.03
N GLY A 29 5.72 -0.33 -62.51
CA GLY A 29 4.66 -1.21 -63.00
C GLY A 29 4.29 -0.97 -64.46
N VAL A 30 4.16 0.30 -64.87
CA VAL A 30 3.88 0.69 -66.27
C VAL A 30 5.04 0.27 -67.18
N THR A 31 6.28 0.49 -66.75
CA THR A 31 7.47 0.15 -67.52
C THR A 31 7.60 -1.36 -67.69
N LEU A 32 7.36 -2.13 -66.62
CA LEU A 32 7.39 -3.59 -66.64
C LEU A 32 6.25 -4.18 -67.51
N THR A 33 5.07 -3.56 -67.47
CA THR A 33 3.95 -3.87 -68.35
C THR A 33 4.31 -3.64 -69.82
N LEU A 34 4.96 -2.51 -70.13
CA LEU A 34 5.40 -2.17 -71.49
C LEU A 34 6.46 -3.17 -72.00
N PHE A 35 7.43 -3.53 -71.16
CA PHE A 35 8.43 -4.54 -71.50
C PHE A 35 7.79 -5.91 -71.79
N MET A 36 6.78 -6.32 -71.02
CA MET A 36 6.04 -7.56 -71.29
C MET A 36 5.29 -7.52 -72.62
N LEU A 37 4.67 -6.38 -72.96
CA LEU A 37 3.98 -6.19 -74.25
C LEU A 37 4.95 -6.25 -75.44
N LEU A 38 6.16 -5.72 -75.28
CA LEU A 38 7.21 -5.72 -76.31
C LEU A 38 8.01 -7.03 -76.39
N SER A 39 7.79 -7.97 -75.47
CA SER A 39 8.49 -9.25 -75.43
C SER A 39 7.99 -10.25 -76.48
N ASN A 40 8.82 -11.26 -76.77
CA ASN A 40 8.48 -12.40 -77.63
C ASN A 40 7.94 -13.62 -76.84
N LEU A 41 7.47 -13.41 -75.60
CA LEU A 41 6.95 -14.50 -74.77
C LEU A 41 5.58 -15.00 -75.30
N PRO A 42 5.33 -16.33 -75.28
CA PRO A 42 3.98 -16.85 -75.48
C PRO A 42 3.05 -16.30 -74.39
N LEU A 43 1.82 -15.91 -74.75
CA LEU A 43 0.81 -15.31 -73.85
C LEU A 43 1.18 -13.90 -73.31
N ARG A 44 2.09 -13.16 -73.96
CA ARG A 44 2.53 -11.81 -73.55
C ARG A 44 1.42 -10.82 -73.17
N TRP A 45 0.28 -10.84 -73.85
CA TRP A 45 -0.86 -9.96 -73.56
C TRP A 45 -1.50 -10.29 -72.21
N MET A 46 -1.63 -11.57 -71.87
CA MET A 46 -2.12 -11.99 -70.55
C MET A 46 -1.09 -11.70 -69.46
N ALA A 47 0.20 -11.93 -69.72
CA ALA A 47 1.27 -11.61 -68.77
C ALA A 47 1.34 -10.11 -68.46
N ALA A 48 1.24 -9.25 -69.48
CA ALA A 48 1.18 -7.80 -69.31
C ALA A 48 -0.05 -7.36 -68.51
N LEU A 49 -1.22 -7.95 -68.80
CA LEU A 49 -2.45 -7.66 -68.05
C LEU A 49 -2.32 -8.04 -66.57
N ILE A 50 -1.72 -9.21 -66.27
CA ILE A 50 -1.48 -9.65 -64.89
C ILE A 50 -0.53 -8.68 -64.18
N VAL A 51 0.59 -8.30 -64.80
CA VAL A 51 1.55 -7.35 -64.22
C VAL A 51 0.87 -6.01 -63.94
N PHE A 52 0.09 -5.49 -64.88
CA PHE A 52 -0.66 -4.24 -64.70
C PHE A 52 -1.65 -4.31 -63.54
N ILE A 53 -2.43 -5.39 -63.44
CA ILE A 53 -3.40 -5.60 -62.36
C ILE A 53 -2.69 -5.71 -61.00
N VAL A 54 -1.59 -6.47 -60.91
CA VAL A 54 -0.84 -6.66 -59.67
C VAL A 54 -0.25 -5.35 -59.16
N PHE A 55 0.42 -4.58 -60.03
CA PHE A 55 1.00 -3.29 -59.64
C PHE A 55 -0.09 -2.26 -59.29
N SER A 56 -1.21 -2.25 -60.03
CA SER A 56 -2.35 -1.37 -59.73
C SER A 56 -3.00 -1.72 -58.39
N ALA A 57 -3.20 -3.02 -58.11
CA ALA A 57 -3.72 -3.52 -56.84
C ALA A 57 -2.74 -3.26 -55.68
N SER A 58 -1.43 -3.25 -55.93
CA SER A 58 -0.41 -3.04 -54.90
C SER A 58 -0.43 -1.63 -54.27
N ILE A 59 -0.96 -0.64 -55.01
CA ILE A 59 -1.06 0.77 -54.57
C ILE A 59 -2.36 1.01 -53.77
N ILE A 60 -3.31 0.06 -53.83
CA ILE A 60 -4.54 0.13 -53.04
C ILE A 60 -4.19 -0.10 -51.56
N PRO A 61 -4.66 0.76 -50.64
CA PRO A 61 -4.45 0.58 -49.21
C PRO A 61 -5.24 -0.64 -48.70
N LEU A 62 -4.59 -1.41 -47.82
CA LEU A 62 -5.10 -2.61 -47.16
C LEU A 62 -4.77 -2.47 -45.68
N ASP A 63 -5.79 -2.32 -44.81
CA ASP A 63 -5.64 -2.05 -43.37
C ASP A 63 -4.65 -0.92 -43.03
N ASP A 64 -4.89 0.29 -43.58
CA ASP A 64 -4.10 1.51 -43.37
C ASP A 64 -2.65 1.52 -43.92
N GLU A 65 -2.18 0.42 -44.52
CA GLU A 65 -0.89 0.35 -45.24
C GLU A 65 -1.07 0.00 -46.73
N LYS A 66 -0.11 0.38 -47.58
CA LYS A 66 -0.15 0.03 -49.01
C LYS A 66 0.18 -1.45 -49.21
N ALA A 67 -0.55 -2.15 -50.06
CA ALA A 67 -0.38 -3.60 -50.27
C ALA A 67 1.05 -3.99 -50.74
N TYR A 68 1.78 -3.13 -51.46
CA TYR A 68 3.19 -3.38 -51.78
C TYR A 68 4.10 -3.44 -50.56
N LYS A 69 3.80 -2.70 -49.47
CA LYS A 69 4.56 -2.77 -48.20
C LYS A 69 4.37 -4.14 -47.56
N SER A 70 3.14 -4.64 -47.55
CA SER A 70 2.83 -5.99 -47.06
C SER A 70 3.59 -7.08 -47.84
N LEU A 71 3.66 -6.96 -49.17
CA LEU A 71 4.43 -7.88 -50.00
C LEU A 71 5.94 -7.79 -49.71
N TYR A 72 6.48 -6.58 -49.56
CA TYR A 72 7.87 -6.37 -49.17
C TYR A 72 8.19 -7.03 -47.82
N TYR A 73 7.31 -6.88 -46.82
CA TYR A 73 7.48 -7.54 -45.53
C TYR A 73 7.38 -9.06 -45.63
N ALA A 74 6.49 -9.59 -46.46
CA ALA A 74 6.38 -11.02 -46.72
C ALA A 74 7.67 -11.60 -47.32
N ILE A 75 8.26 -10.91 -48.30
CA ILE A 75 9.52 -11.30 -48.93
C ILE A 75 10.68 -11.21 -47.92
N ARG A 76 10.78 -10.10 -47.16
CA ARG A 76 11.81 -9.93 -46.13
C ARG A 76 11.73 -11.01 -45.06
N TYR A 77 10.52 -11.35 -44.61
CA TYR A 77 10.29 -12.45 -43.66
C TYR A 77 10.63 -13.82 -44.25
N ALA A 78 10.28 -14.08 -45.51
CA ALA A 78 10.63 -15.34 -46.18
C ALA A 78 12.16 -15.53 -46.26
N MET A 79 12.92 -14.45 -46.42
CA MET A 79 14.39 -14.49 -46.51
C MET A 79 15.13 -14.38 -45.17
N SER A 80 14.45 -13.99 -44.07
CA SER A 80 15.10 -13.83 -42.77
C SER A 80 15.40 -15.18 -42.10
N TYR A 81 16.32 -15.20 -41.14
CA TYR A 81 16.45 -16.36 -40.23
C TYR A 81 15.24 -16.39 -39.27
N LYS A 82 14.80 -17.60 -38.90
CA LYS A 82 13.61 -17.81 -38.06
C LYS A 82 13.95 -18.46 -36.73
N GLU A 83 15.09 -19.12 -36.61
CA GLU A 83 15.53 -19.78 -35.39
C GLU A 83 16.95 -19.37 -35.05
N PHE A 84 17.18 -19.13 -33.76
CA PHE A 84 18.46 -18.73 -33.17
C PHE A 84 18.69 -19.61 -31.94
N VAL A 85 19.91 -20.08 -31.73
CA VAL A 85 20.27 -21.01 -30.65
C VAL A 85 21.46 -20.45 -29.89
N LYS A 86 21.46 -20.47 -28.57
CA LYS A 86 22.50 -19.86 -27.73
C LYS A 86 23.90 -20.39 -28.05
N HIS A 87 24.04 -21.72 -28.12
CA HIS A 87 25.27 -22.41 -28.50
C HIS A 87 25.06 -23.21 -29.80
N PRO A 88 25.33 -22.63 -30.99
CA PRO A 88 25.11 -23.31 -32.26
C PRO A 88 26.13 -24.43 -32.49
N GLU A 89 25.66 -25.67 -32.52
CA GLU A 89 26.50 -26.85 -32.83
C GLU A 89 26.59 -27.15 -34.34
N LYS A 90 25.60 -26.69 -35.12
CA LYS A 90 25.49 -26.97 -36.56
C LYS A 90 25.84 -25.76 -37.42
N LYS A 91 26.54 -26.01 -38.53
CA LYS A 91 26.89 -24.99 -39.53
C LYS A 91 25.62 -24.37 -40.14
N GLY A 92 25.44 -23.06 -39.99
CA GLY A 92 24.27 -22.30 -40.48
C GLY A 92 23.28 -21.87 -39.40
N GLN A 93 23.45 -22.30 -38.14
CA GLN A 93 22.71 -21.76 -37.01
C GLN A 93 23.31 -20.43 -36.55
N ILE A 94 22.45 -19.48 -36.17
CA ILE A 94 22.88 -18.16 -35.70
C ILE A 94 22.79 -18.13 -34.17
N PRO A 95 23.82 -17.62 -33.46
CA PRO A 95 23.78 -17.47 -32.02
C PRO A 95 22.72 -16.46 -31.60
N VAL A 96 22.01 -16.71 -30.49
CA VAL A 96 21.06 -15.75 -29.90
C VAL A 96 21.75 -14.42 -29.60
N ALA A 97 23.00 -14.45 -29.12
CA ALA A 97 23.80 -13.25 -28.88
C ALA A 97 23.94 -12.34 -30.13
N GLY A 98 23.84 -12.89 -31.35
CA GLY A 98 23.88 -12.11 -32.59
C GLY A 98 22.61 -11.30 -32.89
N VAL A 99 21.51 -11.57 -32.17
CA VAL A 99 20.24 -10.83 -32.27
C VAL A 99 19.83 -10.18 -30.94
N THR A 100 20.68 -10.24 -29.93
CA THR A 100 20.51 -9.51 -28.67
C THR A 100 21.14 -8.12 -28.80
N PRO A 101 20.45 -7.04 -28.37
CA PRO A 101 20.97 -5.69 -28.56
C PRO A 101 22.13 -5.33 -27.63
N PHE A 102 22.20 -5.91 -26.44
CA PHE A 102 23.24 -5.66 -25.45
C PHE A 102 24.32 -6.75 -25.47
N THR A 103 25.54 -6.38 -25.09
CA THR A 103 26.75 -7.23 -25.14
C THR A 103 27.29 -7.61 -23.77
N GLY A 104 26.90 -6.90 -22.72
CA GLY A 104 27.42 -7.12 -21.37
C GLY A 104 26.86 -6.15 -20.34
N ILE A 105 27.30 -6.33 -19.09
CA ILE A 105 27.03 -5.46 -17.96
C ILE A 105 28.38 -5.09 -17.34
N SER A 106 28.54 -3.83 -16.95
CA SER A 106 29.72 -3.33 -16.24
C SER A 106 29.26 -2.32 -15.18
N ASP A 107 29.39 -2.66 -13.90
CA ASP A 107 28.94 -1.85 -12.76
C ASP A 107 27.45 -1.48 -12.89
N MET A 108 27.14 -0.21 -13.14
CA MET A 108 25.77 0.29 -13.32
C MET A 108 25.33 0.41 -14.78
N PHE A 109 26.17 -0.04 -15.72
CA PHE A 109 25.94 0.15 -17.16
C PHE A 109 25.61 -1.15 -17.88
N ILE A 110 24.60 -1.08 -18.75
CA ILE A 110 24.37 -2.05 -19.82
C ILE A 110 25.19 -1.64 -21.03
N GLU A 111 25.99 -2.54 -21.57
CA GLU A 111 26.83 -2.28 -22.73
C GLU A 111 26.12 -2.67 -24.04
N TYR A 112 26.16 -1.80 -25.04
CA TYR A 112 25.62 -2.05 -26.39
C TYR A 112 26.78 -2.05 -27.41
N GLY A 113 27.77 -2.91 -27.13
CA GLY A 113 29.07 -2.92 -27.80
C GLY A 113 29.82 -1.60 -27.62
N THR A 114 30.47 -1.10 -28.66
CA THR A 114 31.18 0.19 -28.64
C THR A 114 30.29 1.39 -28.98
N SER A 115 28.97 1.19 -29.09
CA SER A 115 28.06 2.18 -29.69
C SER A 115 27.52 3.19 -28.69
N TYR A 116 27.05 2.71 -27.54
CA TYR A 116 26.45 3.48 -26.44
C TYR A 116 26.26 2.57 -25.21
N LEU A 117 25.83 3.16 -24.10
CA LEU A 117 25.58 2.51 -22.82
C LEU A 117 24.14 2.80 -22.36
N GLY A 118 23.63 2.00 -21.43
CA GLY A 118 22.35 2.22 -20.76
C GLY A 118 22.49 2.23 -19.24
N VAL A 119 21.76 3.10 -18.55
CA VAL A 119 21.62 3.09 -17.08
C VAL A 119 20.15 2.90 -16.74
N VAL A 120 19.86 2.07 -15.73
CA VAL A 120 18.50 1.69 -15.33
C VAL A 120 18.20 2.22 -13.93
N VAL A 121 17.09 2.95 -13.81
CA VAL A 121 16.56 3.47 -12.55
C VAL A 121 15.21 2.81 -12.29
N GLU A 122 15.13 2.04 -11.21
CA GLU A 122 13.89 1.47 -10.69
C GLU A 122 13.06 2.55 -9.99
N ILE A 123 11.77 2.59 -10.31
CA ILE A 123 10.81 3.57 -9.79
C ILE A 123 9.76 2.84 -8.95
N PRO A 124 9.63 3.14 -7.65
CA PRO A 124 8.55 2.59 -6.84
C PRO A 124 7.21 3.15 -7.29
N SER A 125 6.16 2.33 -7.14
CA SER A 125 4.81 2.76 -7.45
C SER A 125 4.20 3.58 -6.31
N ILE A 126 3.39 4.58 -6.67
CA ILE A 126 2.70 5.44 -5.71
C ILE A 126 1.18 5.38 -5.89
N GLU A 127 0.47 5.76 -4.84
CA GLU A 127 -0.98 5.88 -4.92
C GLU A 127 -1.37 7.26 -5.45
N PHE A 128 -1.44 7.36 -6.77
CA PHE A 128 -1.67 8.63 -7.47
C PHE A 128 -3.14 9.05 -7.47
N ARG A 129 -4.08 8.09 -7.35
CA ARG A 129 -5.53 8.33 -7.44
C ARG A 129 -6.02 9.29 -6.36
N PHE A 130 -5.44 9.24 -5.16
CA PHE A 130 -5.89 10.05 -4.01
C PHE A 130 -5.27 11.45 -3.95
N LEU A 131 -4.32 11.78 -4.84
CA LEU A 131 -3.75 13.12 -4.88
C LEU A 131 -4.73 14.11 -5.51
N THR A 132 -4.80 15.32 -4.96
CA THR A 132 -5.57 16.41 -5.57
C THR A 132 -5.01 16.76 -6.95
N GLU A 133 -5.87 17.22 -7.86
CA GLU A 133 -5.45 17.57 -9.23
C GLU A 133 -4.24 18.53 -9.29
N PRO A 134 -4.13 19.59 -8.45
CA PRO A 134 -2.94 20.44 -8.43
C PRO A 134 -1.66 19.67 -8.06
N ARG A 135 -1.73 18.75 -7.10
CA ARG A 135 -0.58 17.93 -6.68
C ARG A 135 -0.20 16.91 -7.74
N GLN A 136 -1.19 16.33 -8.42
CA GLN A 136 -0.96 15.47 -9.58
C GLN A 136 -0.24 16.22 -10.71
N ASN A 137 -0.70 17.43 -11.05
CA ASN A 137 -0.07 18.25 -12.08
C ASN A 137 1.36 18.66 -11.69
N GLN A 138 1.60 18.98 -10.41
CA GLN A 138 2.95 19.25 -9.91
C GLN A 138 3.89 18.05 -10.12
N LEU A 139 3.48 16.85 -9.73
CA LEU A 139 4.29 15.63 -9.91
C LEU A 139 4.54 15.32 -11.39
N ILE A 140 3.55 15.53 -12.25
CA ILE A 140 3.69 15.28 -13.68
C ILE A 140 4.58 16.34 -14.34
N ASP A 141 4.25 17.62 -14.23
CA ASP A 141 4.83 18.66 -15.08
C ASP A 141 6.16 19.18 -14.52
N GLN A 142 6.26 19.35 -13.20
CA GLN A 142 7.44 19.93 -12.54
C GLN A 142 8.47 18.88 -12.11
N VAL A 143 8.02 17.70 -11.69
CA VAL A 143 8.90 16.64 -11.18
C VAL A 143 9.28 15.67 -12.30
N TYR A 144 8.33 14.87 -12.81
CA TYR A 144 8.66 13.87 -13.83
C TYR A 144 8.97 14.50 -15.19
N GLY A 145 8.25 15.55 -15.59
CA GLY A 145 8.49 16.30 -16.81
C GLY A 145 9.87 16.97 -16.84
N SER A 146 10.38 17.44 -15.69
CA SER A 146 11.72 18.04 -15.65
C SER A 146 12.82 17.01 -15.90
N ILE A 147 12.67 15.79 -15.37
CA ILE A 147 13.55 14.65 -15.64
C ILE A 147 13.58 14.33 -17.14
N LEU A 148 12.42 14.24 -17.80
CA LEU A 148 12.37 13.97 -19.24
C LEU A 148 13.06 15.06 -20.07
N ARG A 149 13.02 16.32 -19.61
CA ARG A 149 13.68 17.45 -20.27
C ARG A 149 15.21 17.46 -20.09
N THR A 150 15.77 16.66 -19.18
CA THR A 150 17.23 16.48 -19.06
C THR A 150 17.81 15.56 -20.12
N VAL A 151 16.97 14.84 -20.87
CA VAL A 151 17.40 13.95 -21.96
C VAL A 151 17.71 14.81 -23.19
N ASN A 152 18.98 14.80 -23.60
CA ASN A 152 19.45 15.57 -24.75
C ASN A 152 19.11 14.88 -26.09
N ASP A 153 19.15 15.63 -27.20
CA ASP A 153 18.84 15.16 -28.57
C ASP A 153 19.79 14.04 -29.11
N THR A 154 20.95 13.88 -28.47
CA THR A 154 21.91 12.80 -28.75
C THR A 154 21.62 11.51 -27.99
N ASP A 155 20.87 11.60 -26.90
CA ASP A 155 20.50 10.48 -26.03
C ASP A 155 19.05 10.04 -26.31
N SER A 156 18.62 9.00 -25.62
CA SER A 156 17.21 8.57 -25.61
C SER A 156 16.86 7.96 -24.28
N ALA A 157 15.57 7.88 -23.98
CA ALA A 157 15.07 7.24 -22.78
C ALA A 157 13.99 6.22 -23.11
N ALA A 158 13.80 5.24 -22.23
CA ALA A 158 12.67 4.33 -22.30
C ALA A 158 12.08 4.11 -20.92
N MET A 159 10.76 4.18 -20.83
CA MET A 159 10.02 3.75 -19.67
C MET A 159 9.58 2.31 -19.90
N VAL A 160 10.04 1.41 -19.04
CA VAL A 160 9.88 -0.04 -19.17
C VAL A 160 9.08 -0.54 -17.98
N LYS A 161 8.08 -1.39 -18.25
CA LYS A 161 7.41 -2.18 -17.23
C LYS A 161 7.61 -3.66 -17.45
N LEU A 162 7.96 -4.34 -16.38
CA LEU A 162 8.14 -5.78 -16.28
C LEU A 162 7.29 -6.31 -15.13
N ASP A 163 6.74 -7.50 -15.26
CA ASP A 163 6.13 -8.20 -14.12
C ASP A 163 7.22 -9.02 -13.42
N ARG A 164 7.37 -8.82 -12.11
CA ARG A 164 8.32 -9.57 -11.28
C ARG A 164 7.62 -10.21 -10.08
N PRO A 165 8.09 -11.38 -9.63
CA PRO A 165 7.60 -12.02 -8.43
C PRO A 165 8.03 -11.21 -7.20
N VAL A 166 7.15 -11.15 -6.21
CA VAL A 166 7.52 -10.66 -4.88
C VAL A 166 8.31 -11.76 -4.18
N LEU A 167 9.55 -11.46 -3.78
CA LEU A 167 10.36 -12.36 -2.98
C LEU A 167 10.03 -12.15 -1.50
N TYR A 168 9.50 -13.19 -0.86
CA TYR A 168 9.11 -13.16 0.55
C TYR A 168 10.22 -13.59 1.52
N ASP A 169 11.45 -13.79 1.05
CA ASP A 169 12.59 -14.24 1.88
C ASP A 169 12.80 -13.34 3.11
N SER A 170 12.83 -12.01 2.92
CA SER A 170 12.97 -11.08 4.03
C SER A 170 11.77 -11.05 4.98
N PHE A 171 10.59 -11.50 4.54
CA PHE A 171 9.40 -11.62 5.39
C PHE A 171 9.53 -12.88 6.27
N ILE A 172 10.01 -13.99 5.70
CA ILE A 172 10.29 -15.23 6.43
C ILE A 172 11.34 -14.97 7.51
N GLU A 173 12.47 -14.34 7.19
CA GLU A 173 13.48 -13.92 8.17
C GLU A 173 12.89 -13.05 9.29
N GLY A 174 11.94 -12.18 8.94
CA GLY A 174 11.19 -11.36 9.89
C GLY A 174 10.34 -12.18 10.86
N GLU A 175 9.64 -13.21 10.38
CA GLU A 175 8.85 -14.12 11.21
C GLU A 175 9.74 -15.02 12.09
N GLU A 176 10.88 -15.49 11.58
CA GLU A 176 11.88 -16.23 12.37
C GLU A 176 12.37 -15.42 13.57
N LYS A 177 12.69 -14.13 13.34
CA LYS A 177 13.07 -13.22 14.42
C LYS A 177 11.97 -13.03 15.46
N LYS A 178 10.70 -12.90 15.04
CA LYS A 178 9.55 -12.82 15.97
C LYS A 178 9.44 -14.08 16.83
N MET A 179 9.73 -15.26 16.26
CA MET A 179 9.76 -16.52 17.01
C MET A 179 10.91 -16.56 18.03
N GLU A 180 12.08 -16.04 17.69
CA GLU A 180 13.20 -15.91 18.65
C GLU A 180 12.85 -14.97 19.81
N ASP A 181 12.21 -13.83 19.52
CA ASP A 181 11.77 -12.87 20.54
C ASP A 181 10.76 -13.50 21.52
N LEU A 182 9.84 -14.36 21.04
CA LEU A 182 8.93 -15.13 21.90
C LEU A 182 9.67 -16.14 22.79
N LYS A 183 10.63 -16.89 22.23
CA LYS A 183 11.44 -17.84 23.01
C LYS A 183 12.24 -17.13 24.10
N ALA A 184 12.80 -15.95 23.79
CA ALA A 184 13.50 -15.12 24.76
C ALA A 184 12.56 -14.64 25.87
N ALA A 185 11.32 -14.26 25.55
CA ALA A 185 10.31 -13.86 26.54
C ALA A 185 9.90 -15.04 27.45
N TYR A 186 9.78 -16.25 26.90
CA TYR A 186 9.54 -17.46 27.69
C TYR A 186 10.67 -17.76 28.66
N ILE A 187 11.93 -17.68 28.23
CA ILE A 187 13.11 -17.90 29.10
C ILE A 187 13.13 -16.91 30.28
N ARG A 188 12.56 -15.72 30.10
CA ARG A 188 12.42 -14.68 31.13
C ARG A 188 11.20 -14.88 32.05
N GLY A 189 10.44 -15.97 31.88
CA GLY A 189 9.28 -16.29 32.71
C GLY A 189 8.03 -15.46 32.42
N LEU A 190 7.95 -14.82 31.25
CA LEU A 190 6.80 -13.96 30.90
C LEU A 190 5.60 -14.70 30.33
N MET A 191 5.74 -15.97 29.99
CA MET A 191 4.64 -16.77 29.43
C MET A 191 4.82 -18.23 29.82
N THR A 192 3.72 -18.96 29.79
CA THR A 192 3.72 -20.40 30.02
C THR A 192 4.14 -21.15 28.76
N ASP A 193 4.51 -22.43 28.91
CA ASP A 193 4.83 -23.31 27.78
C ASP A 193 3.63 -23.51 26.84
N GLU A 194 2.42 -23.61 27.41
CA GLU A 194 1.18 -23.71 26.65
C GLU A 194 0.92 -22.43 25.83
N GLU A 195 1.12 -21.25 26.44
CA GLU A 195 0.96 -19.97 25.75
C GLU A 195 1.99 -19.81 24.62
N LEU A 196 3.25 -20.17 24.89
CA LEU A 196 4.32 -20.15 23.88
C LEU A 196 3.98 -21.03 22.69
N THR A 197 3.51 -22.26 22.95
CA THR A 197 3.18 -23.24 21.90
C THR A 197 2.14 -22.70 20.93
N VAL A 198 1.07 -22.07 21.44
CA VAL A 198 0.02 -21.49 20.59
C VAL A 198 0.56 -20.32 19.77
N ARG A 199 1.34 -19.42 20.37
CA ARG A 199 1.90 -18.25 19.66
C ARG A 199 2.91 -18.65 18.59
N ILE A 200 3.77 -19.64 18.86
CA ILE A 200 4.68 -20.20 17.85
C ILE A 200 3.90 -20.84 16.71
N GLY A 201 2.81 -21.55 17.00
CA GLY A 201 1.93 -22.12 15.96
C GLY A 201 1.45 -21.07 14.96
N ILE A 202 1.02 -19.89 15.44
CA ILE A 202 0.60 -18.77 14.58
C ILE A 202 1.75 -18.31 13.66
N ILE A 203 2.97 -18.20 14.18
CA ILE A 203 4.14 -17.81 13.38
C ILE A 203 4.47 -18.89 12.33
N GLN A 204 4.42 -20.17 12.70
CA GLN A 204 4.67 -21.28 11.79
C GLN A 204 3.65 -21.33 10.64
N ASP A 205 2.38 -21.05 10.92
CA ASP A 205 1.34 -20.96 9.89
C ASP A 205 1.61 -19.82 8.91
N ARG A 206 2.06 -18.65 9.42
CA ARG A 206 2.47 -17.53 8.56
C ARG A 206 3.68 -17.85 7.72
N MET A 207 4.72 -18.48 8.29
CA MET A 207 5.90 -18.90 7.54
C MET A 207 5.50 -19.87 6.42
N SER A 208 4.64 -20.85 6.73
CA SER A 208 4.10 -21.80 5.74
C SER A 208 3.34 -21.08 4.62
N GLN A 209 2.57 -20.03 4.95
CA GLN A 209 1.89 -19.19 3.96
C GLN A 209 2.88 -18.40 3.09
N LEU A 210 3.94 -17.83 3.67
CA LEU A 210 4.98 -17.12 2.94
C LEU A 210 5.76 -18.06 2.00
N GLU A 211 6.07 -19.27 2.46
CA GLU A 211 6.69 -20.31 1.63
C GLU A 211 5.77 -20.74 0.47
N LEU A 212 4.45 -20.80 0.70
CA LEU A 212 3.48 -21.07 -0.35
C LEU A 212 3.51 -19.96 -1.40
N PHE A 213 3.54 -18.69 -0.98
CA PHE A 213 3.65 -17.54 -1.89
C PHE A 213 4.99 -17.53 -2.64
N ASN A 214 6.10 -17.92 -2.01
CA ASN A 214 7.39 -17.98 -2.69
C ASN A 214 7.44 -19.07 -3.77
N ASN A 215 6.84 -20.24 -3.52
CA ASN A 215 7.13 -21.45 -4.32
C ASN A 215 5.98 -21.94 -5.20
N LYS A 216 4.71 -21.69 -4.83
CA LYS A 216 3.54 -22.26 -5.52
C LYS A 216 2.54 -21.21 -6.00
N GLU A 217 2.30 -20.19 -5.18
CA GLU A 217 1.35 -19.10 -5.43
C GLU A 217 2.07 -17.77 -5.63
N THR A 218 3.09 -17.78 -6.49
CA THR A 218 3.95 -16.63 -6.74
C THR A 218 3.15 -15.42 -7.23
N VAL A 219 3.27 -14.32 -6.48
CA VAL A 219 2.56 -13.07 -6.75
C VAL A 219 3.42 -12.18 -7.62
N TYR A 220 2.94 -11.87 -8.83
CA TYR A 220 3.59 -10.96 -9.75
C TYR A 220 3.03 -9.54 -9.65
N LEU A 221 3.93 -8.57 -9.52
CA LEU A 221 3.61 -7.13 -9.50
C LEU A 221 4.28 -6.42 -10.67
N PRO A 222 3.69 -5.30 -11.14
CA PRO A 222 4.31 -4.46 -12.16
C PRO A 222 5.44 -3.64 -11.54
N PHE A 223 6.66 -3.85 -12.03
CA PHE A 223 7.84 -3.05 -11.71
C PHE A 223 8.13 -2.08 -12.84
N HIS A 224 8.46 -0.84 -12.49
CA HIS A 224 8.63 0.27 -13.42
C HIS A 224 10.08 0.75 -13.41
N TYR A 225 10.62 1.00 -14.60
CA TYR A 225 12.01 1.37 -14.79
C TYR A 225 12.12 2.51 -15.80
N MET A 226 12.91 3.52 -15.48
CA MET A 226 13.44 4.45 -16.47
C MET A 226 14.80 3.97 -16.93
N VAL A 227 15.00 3.89 -18.24
CA VAL A 227 16.28 3.53 -18.86
C VAL A 227 16.78 4.72 -19.67
N PHE A 228 17.97 5.22 -19.34
CA PHE A 228 18.64 6.27 -20.12
C PHE A 228 19.71 5.63 -21.01
N PHE A 229 19.76 6.03 -22.28
CA PHE A 229 20.75 5.55 -23.25
C PHE A 229 21.59 6.70 -23.79
N GLY A 230 22.91 6.54 -23.79
CA GLY A 230 23.85 7.57 -24.19
C GLY A 230 25.28 7.06 -24.33
N ARG A 231 26.16 7.89 -24.90
CA ARG A 231 27.58 7.52 -25.11
C ARG A 231 28.49 7.89 -23.96
N ASP A 232 28.12 8.92 -23.21
CA ASP A 232 28.94 9.48 -22.14
C ASP A 232 28.54 8.87 -20.79
N ARG A 233 29.49 8.21 -20.12
CA ARG A 233 29.28 7.58 -18.82
C ARG A 233 28.92 8.61 -17.73
N GLY A 234 29.67 9.71 -17.66
CA GLY A 234 29.48 10.73 -16.63
C GLY A 234 28.11 11.37 -16.73
N ARG A 235 27.69 11.72 -17.96
CA ARG A 235 26.37 12.30 -18.22
C ARG A 235 25.23 11.35 -17.88
N LEU A 236 25.34 10.06 -18.22
CA LEU A 236 24.32 9.07 -17.88
C LEU A 236 24.19 8.88 -16.37
N THR A 237 25.32 8.85 -15.65
CA THR A 237 25.32 8.80 -14.19
C THR A 237 24.67 10.04 -13.59
N GLU A 238 24.99 11.24 -14.09
CA GLU A 238 24.40 12.50 -13.64
C GLU A 238 22.89 12.55 -13.90
N GLN A 239 22.42 12.11 -15.07
CA GLN A 239 20.98 12.02 -15.39
C GLN A 239 20.24 11.06 -14.44
N ALA A 240 20.80 9.87 -14.20
CA ALA A 240 20.21 8.91 -13.28
C ALA A 240 20.19 9.42 -11.83
N GLN A 241 21.26 10.07 -11.38
CA GLN A 241 21.34 10.65 -10.03
C GLN A 241 20.37 11.82 -9.86
N ASN A 242 20.29 12.72 -10.84
CA ASN A 242 19.33 13.84 -10.83
C ASN A 242 17.89 13.34 -10.73
N MET A 243 17.56 12.24 -11.43
CA MET A 243 16.24 11.61 -11.29
C MET A 243 15.97 11.13 -9.86
N VAL A 244 16.93 10.47 -9.21
CA VAL A 244 16.81 10.01 -7.82
C VAL A 244 16.61 11.21 -6.88
N ASP A 245 17.44 12.24 -7.02
CA ASP A 245 17.42 13.43 -6.16
C ASP A 245 16.15 14.28 -6.37
N THR A 246 15.59 14.28 -7.57
CA THR A 246 14.35 15.00 -7.91
C THR A 246 13.11 14.28 -7.39
N LEU A 247 13.06 12.94 -7.46
CA LEU A 247 11.90 12.14 -7.05
C LEU A 247 11.85 11.84 -5.54
N GLY A 248 13.00 11.69 -4.89
CA GLY A 248 13.11 11.36 -3.46
C GLY A 248 12.33 12.29 -2.52
N PRO A 249 12.49 13.64 -2.60
CA PRO A 249 11.75 14.59 -1.77
C PRO A 249 10.23 14.50 -1.89
N HIS A 250 9.72 13.91 -2.97
CA HIS A 250 8.30 13.72 -3.23
C HIS A 250 7.77 12.33 -2.83
N GLY A 251 8.57 11.54 -2.11
CA GLY A 251 8.19 10.21 -1.60
C GLY A 251 8.35 9.08 -2.61
N ILE A 252 9.13 9.30 -3.69
CA ILE A 252 9.42 8.31 -4.73
C ILE A 252 10.91 7.95 -4.64
N GLU A 253 11.24 7.02 -3.76
CA GLU A 253 12.62 6.57 -3.53
C GLU A 253 13.10 5.65 -4.67
N CYS A 254 13.71 6.25 -5.68
CA CYS A 254 14.24 5.54 -6.83
C CYS A 254 15.58 4.86 -6.52
N ARG A 255 15.87 3.76 -7.22
CA ARG A 255 17.13 3.01 -7.07
C ARG A 255 17.80 2.78 -8.41
N ILE A 256 19.09 3.09 -8.50
CA ILE A 256 19.88 2.77 -9.70
C ILE A 256 20.36 1.33 -9.61
N LEU A 257 20.04 0.52 -10.62
CA LEU A 257 20.39 -0.90 -10.63
C LEU A 257 21.88 -1.10 -10.95
N LYS A 258 22.49 -2.12 -10.35
CA LYS A 258 23.89 -2.50 -10.58
C LYS A 258 24.05 -4.01 -10.76
N GLU A 259 25.04 -4.39 -11.56
CA GLU A 259 25.58 -5.77 -11.61
C GLU A 259 24.48 -6.85 -11.72
N GLN A 260 24.28 -7.68 -10.69
CA GLN A 260 23.30 -8.76 -10.67
C GLN A 260 21.86 -8.25 -10.83
N GLU A 261 21.54 -7.06 -10.34
CA GLU A 261 20.21 -6.46 -10.50
C GLU A 261 19.93 -6.12 -11.97
N LEU A 262 20.95 -5.67 -12.70
CA LEU A 262 20.86 -5.46 -14.15
C LEU A 262 20.70 -6.80 -14.88
N ALA A 263 21.38 -7.85 -14.42
CA ALA A 263 21.23 -9.18 -15.01
C ALA A 263 19.81 -9.72 -14.83
N ILE A 264 19.23 -9.59 -13.64
CA ILE A 264 17.82 -9.94 -13.36
C ILE A 264 16.88 -9.13 -14.26
N PHE A 265 17.05 -7.79 -14.30
CA PHE A 265 16.25 -6.90 -15.14
C PHE A 265 16.30 -7.29 -16.64
N LEU A 266 17.47 -7.65 -17.15
CA LEU A 266 17.65 -8.11 -18.53
C LEU A 266 17.13 -9.53 -18.76
N LYS A 267 17.13 -10.42 -17.76
CA LYS A 267 16.56 -11.79 -17.89
C LYS A 267 15.05 -11.76 -18.10
N TYR A 268 14.35 -10.88 -17.37
CA TYR A 268 12.90 -10.67 -17.53
C TYR A 268 12.47 -10.17 -18.92
N ASN A 269 13.41 -9.76 -19.76
CA ASN A 269 13.15 -9.45 -21.15
C ASN A 269 12.86 -10.71 -22.01
N TYR A 270 13.25 -11.90 -21.54
CA TYR A 270 13.09 -13.16 -22.27
C TYR A 270 12.13 -14.15 -21.59
N SER A 271 12.25 -14.33 -20.27
CA SER A 271 11.43 -15.27 -19.51
C SER A 271 11.07 -14.67 -18.16
N GLY A 272 9.86 -14.94 -17.68
CA GLY A 272 9.45 -14.69 -16.29
C GLY A 272 9.59 -15.92 -15.39
N VAL A 273 10.05 -17.06 -15.94
CA VAL A 273 10.12 -18.35 -15.26
C VAL A 273 11.58 -18.67 -14.92
N PHE A 274 12.08 -18.10 -13.84
CA PHE A 274 13.41 -18.37 -13.26
C PHE A 274 13.45 -17.91 -11.80
N ASP A 275 14.45 -18.35 -11.02
CA ASP A 275 14.66 -17.86 -9.66
C ASP A 275 15.68 -16.72 -9.64
N GLU A 276 15.27 -15.52 -9.19
CA GLU A 276 16.15 -14.36 -9.05
C GLU A 276 17.34 -14.61 -8.12
N ARG A 277 17.22 -15.54 -7.16
CA ARG A 277 18.28 -15.89 -6.20
C ARG A 277 19.51 -16.50 -6.87
N GLU A 278 19.36 -17.06 -8.07
CA GLU A 278 20.47 -17.61 -8.85
C GLU A 278 21.45 -16.52 -9.27
N ALA A 279 20.95 -15.33 -9.61
CA ALA A 279 21.77 -14.22 -10.10
C ALA A 279 22.84 -13.78 -9.09
N TRP A 280 22.52 -13.87 -7.79
CA TRP A 280 23.43 -13.49 -6.71
C TRP A 280 24.62 -14.44 -6.52
N LYS A 281 24.63 -15.59 -7.20
CA LYS A 281 25.73 -16.55 -7.19
C LYS A 281 26.65 -16.43 -8.41
N LEU A 282 26.32 -15.56 -9.36
CA LEU A 282 27.02 -15.41 -10.64
C LEU A 282 28.19 -14.42 -10.54
N THR A 283 29.21 -14.68 -11.34
CA THR A 283 30.27 -13.71 -11.63
C THR A 283 29.96 -12.90 -12.91
N PRO A 284 30.54 -11.71 -13.12
CA PRO A 284 30.21 -10.84 -14.25
C PRO A 284 30.34 -11.49 -15.65
N ASP A 285 31.31 -12.38 -15.80
CA ASP A 285 31.54 -13.19 -17.01
C ASP A 285 30.43 -14.21 -17.29
N GLN A 286 29.62 -14.58 -16.29
CA GLN A 286 28.51 -15.52 -16.41
C GLN A 286 27.16 -14.84 -16.70
N TYR A 287 27.04 -13.52 -16.52
CA TYR A 287 25.76 -12.84 -16.65
C TYR A 287 25.14 -13.01 -18.03
N MET A 288 25.90 -12.78 -19.11
CA MET A 288 25.37 -12.86 -20.48
C MET A 288 24.87 -14.26 -20.80
N ASP A 289 25.59 -15.29 -20.35
CA ASP A 289 25.16 -16.66 -20.54
C ASP A 289 23.84 -16.90 -19.80
N TRP A 290 23.75 -16.53 -18.52
CA TRP A 290 22.53 -16.71 -17.72
C TRP A 290 21.33 -15.92 -18.25
N ILE A 291 21.53 -14.69 -18.74
CA ILE A 291 20.46 -13.82 -19.28
C ILE A 291 19.83 -14.41 -20.55
N LEU A 292 20.65 -14.89 -21.49
CA LEU A 292 20.18 -15.25 -22.82
C LEU A 292 19.32 -16.54 -22.79
N PRO A 293 18.24 -16.61 -23.59
CA PRO A 293 17.47 -17.84 -23.76
C PRO A 293 18.27 -18.86 -24.58
N ASP A 294 17.98 -20.15 -24.39
CA ASP A 294 18.64 -21.24 -25.11
C ASP A 294 18.23 -21.27 -26.59
N LYS A 295 16.95 -20.98 -26.88
CA LYS A 295 16.38 -20.92 -28.23
C LYS A 295 15.43 -19.73 -28.37
N LEU A 296 15.58 -19.02 -29.49
CA LEU A 296 14.66 -17.97 -29.94
C LEU A 296 14.10 -18.32 -31.31
N ALA A 297 12.77 -18.31 -31.44
CA ALA A 297 12.08 -18.60 -32.68
C ALA A 297 11.14 -17.46 -33.07
N VAL A 298 11.17 -17.04 -34.33
CA VAL A 298 10.34 -15.95 -34.87
C VAL A 298 9.44 -16.51 -35.95
N THR A 299 8.13 -16.29 -35.79
CA THR A 299 7.12 -16.62 -36.80
C THR A 299 6.58 -15.34 -37.46
N SER A 300 5.62 -15.48 -38.37
CA SER A 300 4.97 -14.33 -39.00
C SER A 300 4.09 -13.54 -38.02
N ARG A 301 3.78 -14.09 -36.84
CA ARG A 301 2.82 -13.52 -35.86
C ARG A 301 3.31 -13.48 -34.42
N THR A 302 4.30 -14.29 -34.06
CA THR A 302 4.77 -14.46 -32.68
C THR A 302 6.30 -14.55 -32.61
N VAL A 303 6.83 -14.34 -31.42
CA VAL A 303 8.21 -14.65 -31.05
C VAL A 303 8.17 -15.59 -29.86
N ALA A 304 8.97 -16.66 -29.86
CA ALA A 304 9.05 -17.60 -28.76
C ALA A 304 10.46 -17.63 -28.16
N TYR A 305 10.54 -17.61 -26.83
CA TYR A 305 11.78 -17.75 -26.04
C TYR A 305 11.69 -19.04 -25.23
N ASP A 306 12.53 -20.03 -25.51
CA ASP A 306 12.53 -21.32 -24.78
C ASP A 306 11.13 -21.97 -24.67
N GLY A 307 10.31 -21.81 -25.73
CA GLY A 307 8.93 -22.29 -25.77
C GLY A 307 7.87 -21.30 -25.30
N LEU A 308 8.23 -20.20 -24.63
CA LEU A 308 7.31 -19.14 -24.20
C LEU A 308 6.87 -18.29 -25.38
N VAL A 309 5.64 -18.48 -25.84
CA VAL A 309 5.07 -17.75 -26.96
C VAL A 309 4.71 -16.32 -26.53
N THR A 310 5.14 -15.34 -27.31
CA THR A 310 4.82 -13.92 -27.10
C THR A 310 4.18 -13.29 -28.33
N HIS A 311 3.24 -12.37 -28.08
CA HIS A 311 2.62 -11.53 -29.10
C HIS A 311 3.13 -10.10 -28.95
N ASN A 312 3.78 -9.59 -29.99
CA ASN A 312 4.31 -8.22 -29.98
C ASN A 312 3.35 -7.28 -30.72
N LEU A 313 2.91 -6.24 -30.03
CA LEU A 313 2.02 -5.19 -30.52
C LEU A 313 2.73 -3.84 -30.45
N ARG A 314 2.39 -2.94 -31.38
CA ARG A 314 2.83 -1.55 -31.37
C ARG A 314 1.61 -0.64 -31.34
N VAL A 315 1.62 0.38 -30.49
CA VAL A 315 0.61 1.45 -30.52
C VAL A 315 0.86 2.35 -31.73
N THR A 316 -0.15 2.49 -32.59
CA THR A 316 -0.07 3.26 -33.84
C THR A 316 -0.82 4.58 -33.78
N ASP A 317 -1.83 4.69 -32.92
CA ASP A 317 -2.56 5.94 -32.70
C ASP A 317 -2.97 6.10 -31.23
N TYR A 318 -3.12 7.35 -30.83
CA TYR A 318 -3.29 7.79 -29.45
C TYR A 318 -4.54 8.67 -29.33
N PRO A 319 -5.24 8.65 -28.18
CA PRO A 319 -6.31 9.60 -27.90
C PRO A 319 -5.78 11.04 -27.93
N ILE A 320 -6.58 11.97 -28.48
CA ILE A 320 -6.17 13.38 -28.64
C ILE A 320 -6.05 14.08 -27.28
N VAL A 321 -7.01 13.83 -26.39
CA VAL A 321 -7.05 14.42 -25.06
C VAL A 321 -6.82 13.31 -24.05
N VAL A 322 -5.85 13.51 -23.17
CA VAL A 322 -5.47 12.54 -22.14
C VAL A 322 -5.60 13.11 -20.73
N PRO A 323 -6.05 12.29 -19.76
CA PRO A 323 -6.04 12.66 -18.35
C PRO A 323 -4.64 12.52 -17.74
N ASN A 324 -4.51 12.86 -16.46
CA ASN A 324 -3.33 12.55 -15.66
C ASN A 324 -3.19 11.01 -15.53
N ALA A 325 -1.96 10.50 -15.54
CA ALA A 325 -1.65 9.07 -15.46
C ALA A 325 -2.36 8.21 -16.53
N TRP A 326 -2.49 8.73 -17.77
CA TRP A 326 -3.18 8.03 -18.86
C TRP A 326 -2.53 6.70 -19.24
N GLY A 327 -1.24 6.52 -18.93
CA GLY A 327 -0.50 5.29 -19.20
C GLY A 327 -0.84 4.16 -18.24
N HIS A 328 -1.52 4.41 -17.12
CA HIS A 328 -1.70 3.42 -16.06
C HIS A 328 -2.28 2.09 -16.56
N ALA A 329 -3.22 2.13 -17.50
CA ALA A 329 -3.97 0.95 -17.93
C ALA A 329 -3.06 -0.01 -18.71
N LEU A 330 -2.09 0.55 -19.42
CA LEU A 330 -1.08 -0.20 -20.17
C LEU A 330 -0.04 -0.80 -19.22
N PHE A 331 0.47 0.03 -18.33
CA PHE A 331 1.62 -0.32 -17.49
C PHE A 331 1.23 -1.19 -16.28
N ASN A 332 -0.02 -1.14 -15.81
CA ASN A 332 -0.48 -1.98 -14.69
C ASN A 332 -1.14 -3.30 -15.12
N ARG A 333 -1.29 -3.52 -16.44
CA ARG A 333 -1.87 -4.77 -16.95
C ARG A 333 -0.92 -5.94 -16.63
N PRO A 334 -1.39 -7.07 -16.09
CA PRO A 334 -0.57 -8.25 -15.88
C PRO A 334 -0.19 -8.95 -17.20
N ASP A 335 0.84 -9.79 -17.15
CA ASP A 335 1.29 -10.68 -18.23
C ASP A 335 1.75 -9.95 -19.50
N VAL A 336 2.12 -8.67 -19.37
CA VAL A 336 2.63 -7.87 -20.47
C VAL A 336 3.90 -7.12 -20.06
N ARG A 337 4.88 -7.08 -20.96
CA ARG A 337 5.94 -6.07 -20.91
C ARG A 337 5.50 -4.88 -21.74
N VAL A 338 5.67 -3.68 -21.19
CA VAL A 338 5.45 -2.42 -21.94
C VAL A 338 6.76 -1.66 -22.03
N THR A 339 7.06 -1.13 -23.21
CA THR A 339 8.23 -0.30 -23.45
C THR A 339 7.81 0.94 -24.22
N LEU A 340 7.80 2.08 -23.53
CA LEU A 340 7.59 3.41 -24.10
C LEU A 340 8.96 4.01 -24.40
N LYS A 341 9.35 4.02 -25.67
CA LYS A 341 10.57 4.66 -26.14
C LYS A 341 10.32 6.14 -26.39
N MET A 342 11.25 6.96 -25.94
CA MET A 342 11.20 8.42 -25.99
C MET A 342 12.53 8.93 -26.53
N ARG A 343 12.47 9.61 -27.68
CA ARG A 343 13.64 10.27 -28.26
C ARG A 343 13.37 11.76 -28.40
N PRO A 344 14.09 12.63 -27.67
CA PRO A 344 13.93 14.07 -27.82
C PRO A 344 14.34 14.54 -29.21
N ILE A 345 13.58 15.50 -29.73
CA ILE A 345 13.87 16.23 -30.96
C ILE A 345 14.38 17.61 -30.56
N ASP A 346 15.49 18.02 -31.17
CA ASP A 346 16.00 19.39 -31.04
C ASP A 346 14.89 20.42 -31.24
N ARG A 347 14.83 21.42 -30.36
CA ARG A 347 13.70 22.37 -30.30
C ARG A 347 13.47 23.08 -31.62
N TYR A 348 14.53 23.53 -32.30
CA TYR A 348 14.42 24.21 -33.58
C TYR A 348 13.90 23.28 -34.68
N LYS A 349 14.40 22.04 -34.72
CA LYS A 349 13.88 21.00 -35.65
C LYS A 349 12.42 20.65 -35.35
N GLY A 350 12.03 20.56 -34.08
CA GLY A 350 10.68 20.27 -33.64
C GLY A 350 9.68 21.33 -34.09
N ILE A 351 9.98 22.61 -33.84
CA ILE A 351 9.15 23.75 -34.30
C ILE A 351 8.97 23.70 -35.82
N LYS A 352 10.07 23.59 -36.57
CA LYS A 352 10.03 23.51 -38.04
C LYS A 352 9.24 22.30 -38.55
N GLN A 353 9.32 21.16 -37.85
CA GLN A 353 8.56 19.96 -38.19
C GLN A 353 7.06 20.20 -38.05
N ILE A 354 6.63 20.85 -36.96
CA ILE A 354 5.22 21.15 -36.72
C ILE A 354 4.69 22.20 -37.70
N ASP A 355 5.43 23.29 -37.93
CA ASP A 355 5.06 24.33 -38.91
C ASP A 355 4.80 23.72 -40.28
N ARG A 356 5.74 22.89 -40.75
CA ARG A 356 5.60 22.17 -42.02
C ARG A 356 4.38 21.27 -42.06
N ALA A 357 4.11 20.53 -40.97
CA ALA A 357 2.94 19.66 -40.91
C ALA A 357 1.63 20.45 -40.97
N ILE A 358 1.56 21.62 -40.30
CA ILE A 358 0.40 22.52 -40.35
C ILE A 358 0.18 23.03 -41.78
N ASP A 359 1.23 23.48 -42.46
CA ASP A 359 1.14 23.99 -43.83
C ASP A 359 0.67 22.90 -44.82
N GLU A 360 1.23 21.69 -44.71
CA GLU A 360 0.82 20.54 -45.54
C GLU A 360 -0.66 20.16 -45.29
N LEU A 361 -1.13 20.18 -44.03
CA LEU A 361 -2.53 19.90 -43.71
C LEU A 361 -3.49 20.98 -44.21
N ARG A 362 -3.08 22.26 -44.20
CA ARG A 362 -3.86 23.36 -44.77
C ARG A 362 -4.02 23.20 -46.28
N GLU A 363 -2.96 22.82 -46.97
CA GLU A 363 -2.99 22.53 -48.41
C GLU A 363 -3.92 21.33 -48.72
N GLN A 364 -3.82 20.24 -47.95
CA GLN A 364 -4.74 19.11 -48.05
C GLN A 364 -6.20 19.53 -47.81
N GLY A 365 -6.43 20.40 -46.82
CA GLY A 365 -7.74 20.99 -46.53
C GLY A 365 -8.31 21.77 -47.70
N ALA A 366 -7.51 22.61 -48.35
CA ALA A 366 -7.92 23.37 -49.53
C ALA A 366 -8.28 22.47 -50.73
N SER A 367 -7.67 21.29 -50.82
CA SER A 367 -7.88 20.34 -51.93
C SER A 367 -9.09 19.39 -51.77
N THR A 368 -9.69 19.30 -50.57
CA THR A 368 -10.77 18.34 -50.28
C THR A 368 -12.15 19.00 -50.23
N GLY A 369 -13.11 18.43 -50.96
CA GLY A 369 -14.52 18.87 -50.93
C GLY A 369 -15.39 18.14 -49.90
N LYS A 370 -14.84 17.20 -49.10
CA LYS A 370 -15.61 16.42 -48.11
C LYS A 370 -15.60 17.12 -46.75
N THR A 371 -16.77 17.54 -46.27
CA THR A 371 -16.94 18.21 -44.96
C THR A 371 -16.36 17.41 -43.80
N SER A 372 -16.57 16.08 -43.76
CA SER A 372 -16.02 15.23 -42.69
C SER A 372 -14.49 15.25 -42.65
N ARG A 373 -13.83 15.25 -43.82
CA ARG A 373 -12.38 15.32 -43.92
C ARG A 373 -11.86 16.71 -43.57
N LEU A 374 -12.59 17.77 -43.94
CA LEU A 374 -12.27 19.14 -43.53
C LEU A 374 -12.30 19.30 -42.00
N MET A 375 -13.32 18.76 -41.34
CA MET A 375 -13.42 18.76 -39.87
C MET A 375 -12.26 17.97 -39.23
N GLU A 376 -11.90 16.82 -39.80
CA GLU A 376 -10.78 16.00 -39.30
C GLU A 376 -9.42 16.72 -39.42
N LEU A 377 -9.17 17.36 -40.57
CA LEU A 377 -7.95 18.13 -40.84
C LEU A 377 -7.90 19.41 -40.00
N GLY A 378 -9.02 20.12 -39.85
CA GLY A 378 -9.13 21.30 -39.00
C GLY A 378 -8.77 20.98 -37.54
N SER A 379 -9.39 19.94 -36.98
CA SER A 379 -9.04 19.46 -35.63
C SER A 379 -7.56 19.07 -35.50
N HIS A 380 -6.96 18.49 -36.54
CA HIS A 380 -5.53 18.19 -36.54
C HIS A 380 -4.67 19.47 -36.50
N ILE A 381 -4.99 20.46 -37.34
CA ILE A 381 -4.30 21.74 -37.39
C ILE A 381 -4.37 22.44 -36.02
N ASP A 382 -5.55 22.47 -35.40
CA ASP A 382 -5.75 23.10 -34.09
C ASP A 382 -4.86 22.45 -33.02
N THR A 383 -4.83 21.10 -32.97
CA THR A 383 -3.97 20.38 -32.01
C THR A 383 -2.48 20.62 -32.24
N LEU A 384 -2.04 20.73 -33.50
CA LEU A 384 -0.63 21.02 -33.81
C LEU A 384 -0.26 22.48 -33.50
N ALA A 385 -1.17 23.42 -33.73
CA ALA A 385 -0.98 24.82 -33.39
C ALA A 385 -0.83 25.02 -31.87
N GLU A 386 -1.60 24.28 -31.07
CA GLU A 386 -1.45 24.28 -29.62
C GLU A 386 -0.08 23.73 -29.18
N VAL A 387 0.35 22.59 -29.74
CA VAL A 387 1.69 22.05 -29.45
C VAL A 387 2.80 23.01 -29.89
N LEU A 388 2.65 23.68 -31.03
CA LEU A 388 3.57 24.72 -31.49
C LEU A 388 3.67 25.86 -30.47
N SER A 389 2.53 26.33 -29.96
CA SER A 389 2.47 27.36 -28.92
C SER A 389 3.18 26.91 -27.64
N LEU A 390 3.00 25.65 -27.21
CA LEU A 390 3.70 25.09 -26.05
C LEU A 390 5.22 25.04 -26.27
N LEU A 391 5.69 24.61 -27.44
CA LEU A 391 7.12 24.57 -27.75
C LEU A 391 7.77 25.96 -27.86
N GLN A 392 7.00 26.97 -28.26
CA GLN A 392 7.48 28.35 -28.39
C GLN A 392 7.42 29.13 -27.06
N GLY A 393 6.33 28.96 -26.30
CA GLY A 393 6.06 29.70 -25.07
C GLY A 393 6.60 29.04 -23.80
N ASP A 394 6.50 27.72 -23.68
CA ASP A 394 6.90 26.98 -22.48
C ASP A 394 8.26 26.28 -22.66
N ASN A 395 8.87 25.87 -21.55
CA ASN A 395 10.10 25.07 -21.57
C ASN A 395 9.80 23.60 -21.91
N GLU A 396 9.05 23.36 -22.99
CA GLU A 396 8.63 22.04 -23.44
C GLU A 396 9.50 21.57 -24.62
N ILE A 397 9.75 20.25 -24.69
CA ILE A 397 10.47 19.62 -25.80
C ILE A 397 9.56 18.63 -26.52
N LEU A 398 9.77 18.49 -27.84
CA LEU A 398 9.07 17.49 -28.63
C LEU A 398 9.83 16.17 -28.57
N MET A 399 9.14 15.07 -28.27
CA MET A 399 9.72 13.72 -28.26
C MET A 399 9.04 12.83 -29.29
N ASP A 400 9.84 12.06 -30.05
CA ASP A 400 9.35 10.93 -30.81
C ASP A 400 9.06 9.77 -29.85
N VAL A 401 7.79 9.35 -29.81
CA VAL A 401 7.28 8.34 -28.89
C VAL A 401 6.79 7.09 -29.64
N ASN A 402 7.21 5.92 -29.17
CA ASN A 402 6.71 4.62 -29.61
C ASN A 402 6.43 3.72 -28.40
N ILE A 403 5.25 3.10 -28.34
CA ILE A 403 4.89 2.11 -27.32
C ILE A 403 4.85 0.72 -27.94
N PHE A 404 5.63 -0.19 -27.36
CA PHE A 404 5.63 -1.61 -27.66
C PHE A 404 5.04 -2.39 -26.49
N ILE A 405 4.17 -3.34 -26.79
CA ILE A 405 3.54 -4.23 -25.81
C ILE A 405 3.88 -5.65 -26.22
N THR A 406 4.61 -6.36 -25.36
CA THR A 406 4.90 -7.79 -25.52
C THR A 406 4.02 -8.55 -24.54
N ALA A 407 3.05 -9.30 -25.04
CA ALA A 407 2.16 -10.12 -24.23
C ALA A 407 2.69 -11.55 -24.13
N TYR A 408 2.82 -12.06 -22.91
CA TYR A 408 3.26 -13.43 -22.64
C TYR A 408 2.03 -14.36 -22.69
N ASP A 409 2.03 -15.30 -23.62
CA ASP A 409 0.90 -16.22 -23.85
C ASP A 409 1.19 -17.57 -23.18
N TYR A 410 0.90 -17.64 -21.89
CA TYR A 410 1.08 -18.85 -21.09
C TYR A 410 0.13 -19.99 -21.51
N GLU A 411 -1.06 -19.67 -22.04
CA GLU A 411 -1.99 -20.68 -22.58
C GLU A 411 -1.41 -21.38 -23.80
N ALA A 412 -0.73 -20.63 -24.67
CA ALA A 412 -0.02 -21.17 -25.83
C ALA A 412 1.33 -21.81 -25.47
N SER A 413 1.72 -21.80 -24.18
CA SER A 413 3.01 -22.29 -23.68
C SER A 413 2.85 -23.34 -22.55
N PRO A 414 2.03 -24.40 -22.73
CA PRO A 414 1.64 -25.31 -21.65
C PRO A 414 2.82 -26.11 -21.04
N GLU A 415 3.89 -26.33 -21.81
CA GLU A 415 5.07 -27.08 -21.36
C GLU A 415 5.88 -26.34 -20.28
N LEU A 416 5.70 -25.01 -20.17
CA LEU A 416 6.37 -24.17 -19.16
C LEU A 416 5.55 -24.03 -17.87
N LEU A 417 4.30 -24.47 -17.88
CA LEU A 417 3.41 -24.40 -16.73
C LEU A 417 3.62 -25.66 -15.89
N GLY A 418 4.21 -25.52 -14.70
CA GLY A 418 4.37 -26.61 -13.75
C GLY A 418 3.03 -27.32 -13.45
N PRO A 419 3.05 -28.59 -13.00
CA PRO A 419 1.82 -29.34 -12.73
C PRO A 419 0.96 -28.62 -11.70
N GLY A 420 -0.15 -28.01 -12.16
CA GLY A 420 -1.12 -27.30 -11.32
C GLY A 420 -1.30 -25.80 -11.62
N TYR A 421 -0.43 -25.17 -12.42
CA TYR A 421 -0.62 -23.76 -12.79
C TYR A 421 -1.79 -23.62 -13.79
N ARG A 422 -2.81 -22.84 -13.42
CA ARG A 422 -3.94 -22.50 -14.30
C ARG A 422 -3.76 -21.04 -14.75
N PRO A 423 -3.55 -20.76 -16.04
CA PRO A 423 -3.46 -19.39 -16.52
C PRO A 423 -4.79 -18.66 -16.26
N PRO A 424 -4.75 -17.41 -15.79
CA PRO A 424 -5.95 -16.62 -15.56
C PRO A 424 -6.55 -16.16 -16.90
N GLY A 425 -7.60 -16.82 -17.39
CA GLY A 425 -8.40 -16.29 -18.51
C GLY A 425 -9.03 -17.30 -19.46
N GLN A 426 -10.05 -18.04 -19.03
CA GLN A 426 -10.81 -18.88 -19.97
C GLN A 426 -11.67 -18.04 -20.94
N GLY A 427 -11.34 -18.08 -22.24
CA GLY A 427 -12.35 -17.96 -23.31
C GLY A 427 -12.12 -16.95 -24.44
N ILE A 428 -11.22 -15.97 -24.30
CA ILE A 428 -10.86 -15.02 -25.36
C ILE A 428 -9.34 -14.95 -25.44
N GLY A 429 -8.75 -15.31 -26.59
CA GLY A 429 -7.28 -15.28 -26.73
C GLY A 429 -6.67 -13.93 -26.30
N MET A 430 -5.67 -13.98 -25.42
CA MET A 430 -5.03 -12.84 -24.72
C MET A 430 -4.83 -11.61 -25.61
N LYS A 431 -4.30 -11.81 -26.82
CA LYS A 431 -4.06 -10.76 -27.80
C LYS A 431 -5.34 -9.97 -28.18
N ARG A 432 -6.47 -10.64 -28.37
CA ARG A 432 -7.75 -9.99 -28.71
C ARG A 432 -8.28 -9.16 -27.55
N GLN A 433 -8.08 -9.64 -26.32
CA GLN A 433 -8.44 -8.90 -25.12
C GLN A 433 -7.61 -7.61 -25.00
N ILE A 434 -6.29 -7.69 -25.16
CA ILE A 434 -5.40 -6.50 -25.13
C ILE A 434 -5.85 -5.47 -26.16
N ARG A 435 -6.11 -5.88 -27.40
CA ARG A 435 -6.53 -4.94 -28.45
C ARG A 435 -7.89 -4.30 -28.17
N ARG A 436 -8.83 -5.05 -27.56
CA ARG A 436 -10.13 -4.52 -27.15
C ARG A 436 -9.95 -3.44 -26.08
N GLU A 437 -9.19 -3.73 -25.03
CA GLU A 437 -8.93 -2.78 -23.95
C GLU A 437 -8.22 -1.53 -24.48
N LEU A 438 -7.18 -1.68 -25.32
CA LEU A 438 -6.53 -0.55 -25.98
C LEU A 438 -7.54 0.34 -26.73
N SER A 439 -8.46 -0.27 -27.47
CA SER A 439 -9.49 0.45 -28.21
C SER A 439 -10.51 1.14 -27.31
N GLU A 440 -10.87 0.56 -26.16
CA GLU A 440 -11.76 1.18 -25.17
C GLU A 440 -11.15 2.48 -24.60
N TRP A 441 -9.83 2.51 -24.43
CA TRP A 441 -9.07 3.70 -24.03
C TRP A 441 -8.71 4.65 -25.19
N GLY A 442 -9.18 4.37 -26.40
CA GLY A 442 -8.96 5.22 -27.58
C GLY A 442 -7.62 5.03 -28.29
N PHE A 443 -6.84 4.00 -27.94
CA PHE A 443 -5.61 3.63 -28.65
C PHE A 443 -5.91 2.72 -29.85
N LYS A 444 -5.08 2.84 -30.89
CA LYS A 444 -4.99 1.84 -31.96
C LYS A 444 -3.67 1.09 -31.88
N SER A 445 -3.70 -0.19 -32.22
CA SER A 445 -2.52 -1.06 -32.22
C SER A 445 -2.38 -1.84 -33.51
N SER A 446 -1.14 -2.15 -33.88
CA SER A 446 -0.79 -3.04 -34.98
C SER A 446 -0.14 -4.32 -34.46
N ASP A 447 -0.50 -5.44 -35.10
CA ASP A 447 0.05 -6.76 -34.83
C ASP A 447 1.40 -7.00 -35.48
N MET A 448 1.90 -6.04 -36.29
CA MET A 448 3.19 -6.14 -36.98
C MET A 448 3.35 -7.48 -37.70
N PHE A 449 2.33 -7.87 -38.48
CA PHE A 449 2.31 -9.11 -39.23
C PHE A 449 3.53 -9.18 -40.17
N MET A 450 4.26 -10.31 -40.15
CA MET A 450 5.53 -10.53 -40.86
C MET A 450 6.68 -9.59 -40.45
N ARG A 451 6.48 -8.76 -39.42
CA ARG A 451 7.47 -7.82 -38.88
C ARG A 451 7.80 -8.08 -37.41
N GLN A 452 7.56 -9.31 -36.95
CA GLN A 452 7.80 -9.69 -35.55
C GLN A 452 9.26 -9.56 -35.13
N PHE A 453 10.22 -9.70 -36.04
CA PHE A 453 11.63 -9.43 -35.73
C PHE A 453 11.90 -7.94 -35.50
N ASP A 454 11.29 -7.05 -36.29
CA ASP A 454 11.38 -5.60 -36.07
C ASP A 454 10.73 -5.25 -34.72
N ALA A 455 9.57 -5.86 -34.43
CA ALA A 455 8.85 -5.71 -33.17
C ALA A 455 9.68 -6.17 -31.96
N TYR A 456 10.33 -7.33 -32.09
CA TYR A 456 11.26 -7.88 -31.11
C TYR A 456 12.39 -6.88 -30.85
N ALA A 457 13.12 -6.46 -31.88
CA ALA A 457 14.27 -5.58 -31.74
C ALA A 457 13.89 -4.20 -31.16
N SER A 458 12.77 -3.63 -31.62
CA SER A 458 12.27 -2.35 -31.09
C SER A 458 11.65 -2.47 -29.70
N GLY A 459 11.03 -3.59 -29.34
CA GLY A 459 10.43 -3.80 -28.03
C GLY A 459 11.43 -4.19 -26.93
N HIS A 460 12.68 -4.46 -27.29
CA HIS A 460 13.76 -4.74 -26.34
C HIS A 460 14.27 -3.48 -25.64
N ILE A 461 14.88 -3.68 -24.48
CA ILE A 461 15.64 -2.68 -23.73
C ILE A 461 16.88 -2.29 -24.54
N SER A 462 16.74 -1.23 -25.36
CA SER A 462 17.82 -0.65 -26.16
C SER A 462 17.39 0.71 -26.73
N ALA A 463 18.35 1.51 -27.20
CA ALA A 463 18.04 2.75 -27.92
C ALA A 463 17.57 2.51 -29.37
N PHE A 464 17.74 1.28 -29.89
CA PHE A 464 17.39 0.95 -31.26
C PHE A 464 15.87 0.90 -31.46
N ASP A 465 15.39 1.53 -32.52
CA ASP A 465 13.99 1.46 -32.93
C ASP A 465 13.83 1.45 -34.45
N ALA A 466 13.43 0.29 -34.99
CA ALA A 466 13.10 0.09 -36.40
C ALA A 466 11.92 0.97 -36.88
N PHE A 467 11.10 1.48 -35.95
CA PHE A 467 9.93 2.32 -36.21
C PHE A 467 10.14 3.78 -35.79
N SER A 468 11.38 4.21 -35.55
CA SER A 468 11.71 5.60 -35.19
C SER A 468 11.16 6.65 -36.16
N LYS A 469 11.06 6.30 -37.46
CA LYS A 469 10.45 7.18 -38.48
C LYS A 469 8.94 7.36 -38.32
N ASP A 470 8.28 6.35 -37.79
CA ASP A 470 6.83 6.30 -37.60
C ASP A 470 6.41 6.74 -36.18
N GLY A 471 7.36 7.20 -35.36
CA GLY A 471 7.09 7.66 -33.99
C GLY A 471 6.11 8.84 -33.94
N ARG A 472 5.38 8.95 -32.83
CA ARG A 472 4.45 10.06 -32.59
C ARG A 472 5.20 11.21 -31.91
N GLY A 473 5.20 12.40 -32.49
CA GLY A 473 5.73 13.58 -31.82
C GLY A 473 4.78 14.04 -30.71
N ILE A 474 5.22 13.96 -29.45
CA ILE A 474 4.45 14.35 -28.26
C ILE A 474 5.31 15.30 -27.43
N HIS A 475 4.73 16.38 -26.89
CA HIS A 475 5.47 17.29 -26.01
C HIS A 475 5.73 16.66 -24.63
N SER A 476 6.81 17.06 -23.97
CA SER A 476 7.28 16.49 -22.70
C SER A 476 6.21 16.35 -21.63
N GLY A 477 5.35 17.35 -21.41
CA GLY A 477 4.28 17.31 -20.41
C GLY A 477 3.24 16.21 -20.65
N SER A 478 2.85 15.98 -21.91
CA SER A 478 1.92 14.88 -22.23
C SER A 478 2.58 13.50 -22.17
N VAL A 479 3.87 13.40 -22.48
CA VAL A 479 4.64 12.17 -22.23
C VAL A 479 4.77 11.91 -20.73
N ALA A 480 5.06 12.94 -19.95
CA ALA A 480 5.14 12.86 -18.50
C ALA A 480 3.80 12.43 -17.88
N ALA A 481 2.69 12.93 -18.43
CA ALA A 481 1.35 12.55 -17.99
C ALA A 481 0.99 11.09 -18.22
N ALA A 482 1.80 10.32 -18.95
CA ALA A 482 1.67 8.87 -18.98
C ALA A 482 1.77 8.28 -17.57
N PHE A 483 2.67 8.86 -16.74
CA PHE A 483 2.89 8.60 -15.32
C PHE A 483 2.51 7.17 -14.90
N PRO A 484 3.31 6.16 -15.28
CA PRO A 484 2.84 4.78 -15.32
C PRO A 484 2.84 4.05 -13.98
N TYR A 485 3.62 4.51 -13.00
CA TYR A 485 3.88 3.84 -11.72
C TYR A 485 2.81 4.15 -10.66
N VAL A 486 1.54 3.94 -11.01
CA VAL A 486 0.37 4.25 -10.17
C VAL A 486 -0.32 3.00 -9.63
N TYR A 487 0.48 2.07 -9.11
CA TYR A 487 0.02 0.78 -8.62
C TYR A 487 0.65 0.44 -7.28
N LYS A 488 0.06 0.90 -6.18
CA LYS A 488 0.61 0.67 -4.83
C LYS A 488 -0.12 -0.47 -4.13
N VAL A 489 0.62 -1.50 -3.73
CA VAL A 489 0.14 -2.54 -2.81
C VAL A 489 0.87 -2.37 -1.49
N MET A 490 0.14 -2.45 -0.37
CA MET A 490 0.73 -2.44 0.96
C MET A 490 1.44 -3.78 1.21
N MET A 491 2.76 -3.81 1.04
CA MET A 491 3.58 -5.01 1.27
C MET A 491 4.78 -4.68 2.17
N GLU A 492 4.53 -4.49 3.46
CA GLU A 492 5.55 -4.11 4.42
C GLU A 492 6.30 -5.34 4.96
N LYS A 493 7.64 -5.33 4.85
CA LYS A 493 8.51 -6.49 5.20
C LYS A 493 8.30 -7.04 6.62
N LYS A 494 7.98 -6.17 7.58
CA LYS A 494 7.75 -6.54 9.00
C LYS A 494 6.27 -6.75 9.32
N GLY A 495 5.40 -6.56 8.34
CA GLY A 495 3.96 -6.51 8.51
C GLY A 495 3.31 -7.88 8.63
N ILE A 496 2.08 -7.88 9.14
CA ILE A 496 1.21 -9.05 9.21
C ILE A 496 0.38 -9.11 7.92
N CYS A 497 0.20 -10.31 7.36
CA CYS A 497 -0.73 -10.53 6.25
C CYS A 497 -2.17 -10.41 6.75
N LEU A 498 -2.89 -9.35 6.36
CA LEU A 498 -4.28 -9.11 6.78
C LEU A 498 -5.32 -9.69 5.83
N GLY A 499 -4.91 -9.99 4.60
CA GLY A 499 -5.79 -10.45 3.55
C GLY A 499 -5.28 -10.01 2.18
N LYS A 500 -6.21 -9.63 1.29
CA LYS A 500 -5.87 -9.29 -0.09
C LYS A 500 -6.46 -7.96 -0.53
N SER A 501 -5.79 -7.30 -1.46
CA SER A 501 -6.34 -6.17 -2.22
C SER A 501 -6.20 -6.47 -3.70
N ALA A 502 -7.31 -6.43 -4.43
CA ALA A 502 -7.37 -6.82 -5.85
C ALA A 502 -6.72 -8.19 -6.14
N GLY A 503 -6.92 -9.16 -5.22
CA GLY A 503 -6.39 -10.52 -5.33
C GLY A 503 -4.92 -10.70 -4.89
N ARG A 504 -4.23 -9.65 -4.44
CA ARG A 504 -2.82 -9.71 -4.00
C ARG A 504 -2.70 -9.57 -2.49
N PRO A 505 -1.80 -10.31 -1.82
CA PRO A 505 -1.61 -10.21 -0.37
C PRO A 505 -1.28 -8.79 0.10
N VAL A 506 -1.78 -8.43 1.27
CA VAL A 506 -1.51 -7.15 1.93
C VAL A 506 -0.83 -7.39 3.27
N PHE A 507 0.37 -6.81 3.43
CA PHE A 507 1.17 -6.86 4.65
C PHE A 507 1.25 -5.46 5.27
N LEU A 508 0.88 -5.36 6.55
CA LEU A 508 0.87 -4.10 7.29
C LEU A 508 1.61 -4.22 8.62
N ASP A 509 2.60 -3.33 8.84
CA ASP A 509 3.31 -3.17 10.12
C ASP A 509 2.68 -2.03 10.92
N PHE A 510 1.87 -2.40 11.90
CA PHE A 510 1.20 -1.45 12.78
C PHE A 510 2.16 -0.66 13.69
N PHE A 511 3.42 -1.09 13.84
CA PHE A 511 4.41 -0.47 14.71
C PHE A 511 5.50 0.28 13.95
N ALA A 512 5.36 0.40 12.62
CA ALA A 512 6.21 1.25 11.81
C ALA A 512 6.17 2.72 12.31
N ARG A 513 7.32 3.39 12.23
CA ARG A 513 7.50 4.81 12.58
C ARG A 513 8.21 5.51 11.44
N ASN A 514 7.57 6.52 10.85
CA ASN A 514 8.15 7.33 9.78
C ASN A 514 7.54 8.75 9.77
N LYS A 515 7.85 9.55 8.74
CA LYS A 515 7.35 10.94 8.64
C LYS A 515 5.82 11.05 8.61
N GLU A 516 5.13 10.02 8.12
CA GLU A 516 3.66 9.99 8.00
C GLU A 516 2.97 9.18 9.10
N ARG A 517 3.69 8.22 9.70
CA ARG A 517 3.20 7.30 10.73
C ARG A 517 3.87 7.58 12.07
N VAL A 518 3.18 8.35 12.91
CA VAL A 518 3.73 8.88 14.18
C VAL A 518 3.31 8.08 15.41
N ASN A 519 2.27 7.24 15.29
CA ASN A 519 1.80 6.37 16.38
C ASN A 519 1.22 5.06 15.84
N SER A 520 0.78 4.18 16.75
CA SER A 520 0.21 2.86 16.41
C SER A 520 -1.28 2.74 16.67
N ASN A 521 -1.96 3.80 17.10
CA ASN A 521 -3.36 3.73 17.49
C ASN A 521 -4.25 3.41 16.30
N MET A 522 -5.32 2.68 16.55
CA MET A 522 -6.24 2.17 15.54
C MET A 522 -7.69 2.48 15.90
N VAL A 523 -8.48 2.84 14.91
CA VAL A 523 -9.94 2.89 15.01
C VAL A 523 -10.56 1.90 14.02
N VAL A 524 -11.57 1.15 14.46
CA VAL A 524 -12.33 0.20 13.65
C VAL A 524 -13.80 0.62 13.68
N ILE A 525 -14.36 0.93 12.52
CA ILE A 525 -15.70 1.50 12.37
C ILE A 525 -16.50 0.66 11.36
N GLY A 526 -17.79 0.42 11.63
CA GLY A 526 -18.64 -0.33 10.71
C GLY A 526 -19.97 -0.77 11.32
N LYS A 527 -20.99 -0.96 10.50
CA LYS A 527 -22.30 -1.46 10.97
C LYS A 527 -22.23 -2.89 11.54
N SER A 528 -23.22 -3.31 12.32
CA SER A 528 -23.32 -4.69 12.80
C SER A 528 -23.28 -5.70 11.64
N GLY A 529 -22.59 -6.83 11.82
CA GLY A 529 -22.44 -7.88 10.81
C GLY A 529 -21.53 -7.55 9.62
N SER A 530 -20.87 -6.39 9.58
CA SER A 530 -19.98 -5.99 8.47
C SER A 530 -18.65 -6.76 8.40
N GLY A 531 -18.24 -7.42 9.49
CA GLY A 531 -16.97 -8.14 9.59
C GLY A 531 -15.96 -7.57 10.59
N LYS A 532 -16.32 -6.52 11.36
CA LYS A 532 -15.45 -5.90 12.37
C LYS A 532 -14.81 -6.91 13.33
N SER A 533 -15.62 -7.65 14.10
CA SER A 533 -15.11 -8.58 15.12
C SER A 533 -14.24 -9.68 14.53
N TYR A 534 -14.52 -10.14 13.30
CA TYR A 534 -13.68 -11.10 12.58
C TYR A 534 -12.29 -10.50 12.28
N ALA A 535 -12.25 -9.29 11.73
CA ALA A 535 -11.00 -8.61 11.43
C ALA A 535 -10.22 -8.25 12.70
N THR A 536 -10.88 -7.75 13.75
CA THR A 536 -10.26 -7.46 15.03
C THR A 536 -9.67 -8.72 15.65
N LYS A 537 -10.40 -9.83 15.72
CA LYS A 537 -9.89 -11.10 16.25
C LYS A 537 -8.67 -11.59 15.46
N SER A 538 -8.69 -11.45 14.14
CA SER A 538 -7.54 -11.76 13.28
C SER A 538 -6.33 -10.89 13.60
N ILE A 539 -6.50 -9.56 13.67
CA ILE A 539 -5.43 -8.62 14.04
C ILE A 539 -4.88 -8.95 15.43
N LEU A 540 -5.73 -9.22 16.42
CA LEU A 540 -5.32 -9.50 17.80
C LEU A 540 -4.60 -10.85 17.95
N ALA A 541 -5.10 -11.91 17.30
CA ALA A 541 -4.41 -13.19 17.26
C ALA A 541 -3.00 -13.02 16.66
N ASN A 542 -2.92 -12.23 15.58
CA ASN A 542 -1.66 -11.95 14.95
C ASN A 542 -0.71 -11.11 15.83
N LEU A 543 -1.21 -10.07 16.49
CA LEU A 543 -0.41 -9.24 17.40
C LEU A 543 0.03 -10.00 18.65
N ALA A 544 -0.76 -10.96 19.13
CA ALA A 544 -0.38 -11.84 20.24
C ALA A 544 0.89 -12.64 19.91
N ALA A 545 1.03 -13.09 18.66
CA ALA A 545 2.23 -13.77 18.19
C ALA A 545 3.48 -12.85 18.12
N GLU A 546 3.32 -11.52 18.17
CA GLU A 546 4.45 -10.56 18.11
C GLU A 546 4.93 -10.10 19.50
N ASN A 547 4.96 -11.01 20.48
CA ASN A 547 5.37 -10.73 21.85
C ASN A 547 4.64 -9.51 22.46
N SER A 548 3.31 -9.48 22.32
CA SER A 548 2.46 -8.40 22.84
C SER A 548 1.74 -8.80 24.13
N LYS A 549 1.56 -7.83 25.05
CA LYS A 549 0.56 -7.88 26.13
C LYS A 549 -0.73 -7.23 25.63
N ILE A 550 -1.84 -7.96 25.64
CA ILE A 550 -3.12 -7.50 25.10
C ILE A 550 -4.16 -7.46 26.22
N PHE A 551 -4.82 -6.31 26.35
CA PHE A 551 -5.96 -6.10 27.23
C PHE A 551 -7.18 -5.75 26.38
N ILE A 552 -8.31 -6.39 26.66
CA ILE A 552 -9.56 -6.16 25.94
C ILE A 552 -10.65 -5.79 26.94
N LEU A 553 -11.29 -4.64 26.74
CA LEU A 553 -12.52 -4.28 27.43
C LEU A 553 -13.69 -4.71 26.54
N ASP A 554 -14.39 -5.75 26.98
CA ASP A 554 -15.40 -6.45 26.20
C ASP A 554 -16.79 -6.37 26.88
N PRO A 555 -17.69 -5.48 26.40
CA PRO A 555 -19.04 -5.37 26.93
C PRO A 555 -19.99 -6.47 26.44
N GLU A 556 -19.67 -7.15 25.33
CA GLU A 556 -20.56 -8.14 24.69
C GLU A 556 -20.10 -9.59 24.85
N ASN A 557 -18.93 -9.81 25.45
CA ASN A 557 -18.30 -11.13 25.67
C ASN A 557 -17.95 -11.86 24.35
N GLU A 558 -17.57 -11.12 23.30
CA GLU A 558 -17.21 -11.66 21.99
C GLU A 558 -15.81 -12.29 21.94
N TYR A 559 -14.88 -11.95 22.83
CA TYR A 559 -13.47 -12.40 22.76
C TYR A 559 -13.16 -13.62 23.64
N LEU A 560 -14.17 -14.20 24.32
CA LEU A 560 -14.01 -15.36 25.20
C LEU A 560 -13.32 -16.55 24.51
N GLY A 561 -13.74 -16.88 23.28
CA GLY A 561 -13.17 -17.98 22.49
C GLY A 561 -11.69 -17.76 22.19
N LEU A 562 -11.34 -16.55 21.75
CA LEU A 562 -9.97 -16.18 21.44
C LEU A 562 -9.07 -16.19 22.69
N ALA A 563 -9.56 -15.66 23.81
CA ALA A 563 -8.82 -15.66 25.07
C ALA A 563 -8.48 -17.09 25.53
N ARG A 564 -9.44 -18.00 25.50
CA ARG A 564 -9.23 -19.41 25.87
C ARG A 564 -8.22 -20.09 24.96
N SER A 565 -8.32 -19.88 23.65
CA SER A 565 -7.41 -20.45 22.67
C SER A 565 -5.98 -19.95 22.84
N LEU A 566 -5.79 -18.67 23.18
CA LEU A 566 -4.49 -18.05 23.45
C LEU A 566 -3.97 -18.26 24.88
N LYS A 567 -4.63 -19.12 25.68
CA LYS A 567 -4.27 -19.38 27.09
C LYS A 567 -4.26 -18.10 27.94
N GLY A 568 -5.15 -17.18 27.59
CA GLY A 568 -5.35 -15.92 28.29
C GLY A 568 -6.26 -16.04 29.50
N LYS A 569 -6.38 -14.94 30.22
CA LYS A 569 -7.23 -14.81 31.40
C LYS A 569 -8.49 -14.01 31.09
N ILE A 570 -9.63 -14.50 31.55
CA ILE A 570 -10.89 -13.76 31.53
C ILE A 570 -11.16 -13.28 32.95
N ILE A 571 -11.57 -12.03 33.08
CA ILE A 571 -11.89 -11.40 34.35
C ILE A 571 -13.28 -10.81 34.21
N ASP A 572 -14.28 -11.45 34.83
CA ASP A 572 -15.60 -10.85 35.00
C ASP A 572 -15.52 -9.65 35.95
N VAL A 573 -15.69 -8.45 35.42
CA VAL A 573 -15.57 -7.21 36.17
C VAL A 573 -16.79 -6.95 37.06
N GLY A 574 -17.93 -7.58 36.78
CA GLY A 574 -19.15 -7.50 37.59
C GLY A 574 -19.24 -8.55 38.69
N SER A 575 -18.32 -9.53 38.72
CA SER A 575 -18.28 -10.58 39.75
C SER A 575 -16.91 -10.65 40.41
N ALA A 576 -16.88 -10.57 41.75
CA ALA A 576 -15.63 -10.64 42.51
C ALA A 576 -14.98 -12.04 42.56
N THR A 577 -15.52 -13.01 41.82
CA THR A 577 -15.08 -14.41 41.83
C THR A 577 -13.76 -14.64 41.09
N GLU A 578 -13.46 -13.84 40.07
CA GLU A 578 -12.28 -14.04 39.19
C GLU A 578 -11.17 -13.01 39.43
N GLY A 579 -11.45 -11.98 40.23
CA GLY A 579 -10.50 -10.95 40.61
C GLY A 579 -11.18 -9.73 41.24
N ARG A 580 -10.74 -9.33 42.42
CA ARG A 580 -11.21 -8.13 43.13
C ARG A 580 -10.26 -6.96 42.86
N LEU A 581 -10.83 -5.79 42.54
CA LEU A 581 -10.12 -4.52 42.53
C LEU A 581 -10.37 -3.81 43.86
N ASN A 582 -9.29 -3.48 44.58
CA ASN A 582 -9.38 -2.66 45.78
C ASN A 582 -9.09 -1.19 45.41
N PRO A 583 -10.06 -0.25 45.57
CA PRO A 583 -9.84 1.17 45.32
C PRO A 583 -8.74 1.80 46.17
N PHE A 584 -8.49 1.25 47.35
CA PHE A 584 -7.48 1.75 48.28
C PHE A 584 -6.07 1.18 48.02
N HIS A 585 -5.93 0.30 47.03
CA HIS A 585 -4.60 -0.11 46.58
C HIS A 585 -3.96 1.06 45.84
N ILE A 586 -2.83 1.57 46.34
CA ILE A 586 -2.11 2.66 45.68
C ILE A 586 -1.53 2.16 44.36
N ILE A 587 -2.07 2.67 43.26
CA ILE A 587 -1.63 2.33 41.91
C ILE A 587 -0.85 3.52 41.37
N THR A 588 0.45 3.32 41.06
CA THR A 588 1.29 4.35 40.44
C THR A 588 0.61 4.86 39.17
N GLY A 589 0.43 6.18 39.11
CA GLY A 589 -0.25 6.84 38.01
C GLY A 589 0.73 7.35 36.97
N LEU A 590 0.23 7.48 35.75
CA LEU A 590 0.92 8.18 34.68
C LEU A 590 0.80 9.70 34.90
N SER A 591 1.86 10.40 35.35
CA SER A 591 1.85 11.87 35.52
C SER A 591 2.31 12.61 34.25
N ASP A 592 1.85 13.85 34.02
CA ASP A 592 2.24 14.68 32.86
C ASP A 592 3.53 15.49 33.13
N GLU A 593 3.97 15.59 34.38
CA GLU A 593 5.11 16.41 34.83
C GLU A 593 6.46 15.69 34.79
N GLU A 594 6.48 14.38 34.53
CA GLU A 594 7.71 13.57 34.43
C GLU A 594 8.55 13.83 33.16
N ASP A 595 8.08 14.69 32.25
CA ASP A 595 8.58 14.79 30.88
C ASP A 595 9.38 16.09 30.55
N GLU A 596 9.73 16.95 31.53
CA GLU A 596 10.59 18.14 31.30
C GLU A 596 12.10 17.93 31.59
N LEU A 597 12.53 16.73 31.98
CA LEU A 597 13.95 16.41 32.15
C LEU A 597 14.58 15.95 30.82
N ASP A 598 14.63 16.87 29.84
CA ASP A 598 15.55 16.78 28.70
C ASP A 598 16.92 17.28 29.17
N GLY A 599 17.74 16.36 29.69
CA GLY A 599 19.13 16.62 30.07
C GLY A 599 19.85 15.32 30.39
N ASP A 600 21.10 15.19 29.92
CA ASP A 600 21.99 14.02 30.00
C ASP A 600 22.39 13.59 31.42
N GLU A 601 21.44 13.43 32.35
CA GLU A 601 21.70 12.88 33.68
C GLU A 601 21.06 11.47 33.80
N GLU A 602 21.93 10.47 33.71
CA GLU A 602 21.68 9.12 34.19
C GLU A 602 21.29 9.16 35.67
N GLU A 603 20.00 9.03 36.00
CA GLU A 603 19.61 8.39 37.25
C GLU A 603 18.22 7.75 37.16
N ASN A 604 18.16 6.47 37.53
CA ASN A 604 16.95 5.69 37.78
C ASN A 604 16.18 6.27 38.99
N GLN A 605 15.52 7.42 38.85
CA GLN A 605 14.55 7.87 39.83
C GLN A 605 13.18 7.32 39.44
N ILE A 606 12.83 6.19 40.09
CA ILE A 606 11.46 5.74 40.31
C ILE A 606 10.62 6.96 40.70
N PRO A 607 9.39 7.14 40.19
CA PRO A 607 8.54 8.26 40.60
C PRO A 607 8.53 8.35 42.13
N GLY A 608 8.95 9.49 42.67
CA GLY A 608 9.03 9.65 44.13
C GLY A 608 7.71 9.21 44.76
N ALA A 609 7.78 8.39 45.82
CA ALA A 609 6.63 7.84 46.54
C ALA A 609 5.52 8.91 46.79
N LYS A 610 5.97 10.15 47.01
CA LYS A 610 5.17 11.36 47.21
C LYS A 610 4.23 11.69 46.07
N VAL A 611 4.68 11.56 44.82
CA VAL A 611 3.86 11.82 43.63
C VAL A 611 2.78 10.74 43.50
N SER A 612 3.15 9.47 43.71
CA SER A 612 2.23 8.34 43.61
C SER A 612 1.12 8.37 44.66
N PHE A 613 1.44 8.69 45.92
CA PHE A 613 0.44 8.81 46.99
C PHE A 613 -0.54 9.97 46.73
N ASN A 614 -0.04 11.15 46.36
CA ASN A 614 -0.88 12.33 46.10
C ASN A 614 -1.82 12.13 44.91
N MET A 615 -1.32 11.56 43.81
CA MET A 615 -2.16 11.21 42.66
C MET A 615 -3.23 10.17 43.02
N HIS A 616 -2.91 9.24 43.93
CA HIS A 616 -3.89 8.27 44.41
C HIS A 616 -4.97 8.89 45.29
N MET A 617 -4.62 9.87 46.12
CA MET A 617 -5.62 10.62 46.91
C MET A 617 -6.58 11.40 46.00
N GLN A 618 -6.07 12.04 44.95
CA GLN A 618 -6.90 12.72 43.94
C GLN A 618 -7.85 11.74 43.24
N PHE A 619 -7.32 10.57 42.85
CA PHE A 619 -8.12 9.48 42.29
C PHE A 619 -9.23 9.01 43.23
N LEU A 620 -8.93 8.86 44.53
CA LEU A 620 -9.94 8.47 45.53
C LEU A 620 -11.03 9.51 45.69
N GLU A 621 -10.70 10.80 45.63
CA GLU A 621 -11.72 11.86 45.63
C GLU A 621 -12.68 11.74 44.44
N GLU A 622 -12.14 11.54 43.23
CA GLU A 622 -12.94 11.31 42.02
C GLU A 622 -13.80 10.04 42.14
N PHE A 623 -13.21 8.97 42.65
CA PHE A 623 -13.91 7.72 42.91
C PHE A 623 -15.05 7.89 43.93
N TYR A 624 -14.84 8.64 45.01
CA TYR A 624 -15.88 8.96 45.99
C TYR A 624 -17.02 9.78 45.37
N ARG A 625 -16.68 10.79 44.59
CA ARG A 625 -17.66 11.61 43.87
C ARG A 625 -18.52 10.78 42.91
N GLN A 626 -17.93 9.74 42.32
CA GLN A 626 -18.64 8.80 41.47
C GLN A 626 -19.59 7.90 42.26
N ILE A 627 -19.12 7.24 43.34
CA ILE A 627 -19.93 6.25 44.07
C ILE A 627 -20.96 6.88 45.01
N LEU A 628 -20.78 8.16 45.39
CA LEU A 628 -21.64 8.92 46.31
C LEU A 628 -22.34 10.09 45.61
N PRO A 629 -23.31 9.82 44.71
CA PRO A 629 -23.99 10.88 43.99
C PRO A 629 -24.76 11.80 44.95
N GLY A 630 -24.44 13.09 44.91
CA GLY A 630 -25.10 14.11 45.74
C GLY A 630 -24.57 14.23 47.17
N ILE A 631 -23.36 13.72 47.46
CA ILE A 631 -22.68 14.01 48.72
C ILE A 631 -22.43 15.51 48.89
N GLU A 632 -22.69 16.05 50.07
CA GLU A 632 -22.39 17.45 50.41
C GLU A 632 -20.87 17.67 50.45
N ALA A 633 -20.40 18.85 50.00
CA ALA A 633 -18.98 19.17 49.93
C ALA A 633 -18.28 19.00 51.29
N ASP A 634 -18.93 19.44 52.37
CA ASP A 634 -18.41 19.31 53.72
C ASP A 634 -18.24 17.83 54.13
N ALA A 635 -19.19 16.97 53.78
CA ALA A 635 -19.12 15.54 54.09
C ALA A 635 -18.03 14.83 53.26
N LEU A 636 -17.84 15.22 52.00
CA LEU A 636 -16.77 14.71 51.14
C LEU A 636 -15.39 15.10 51.69
N GLU A 637 -15.22 16.34 52.16
CA GLU A 637 -13.97 16.81 52.77
C GLU A 637 -13.65 16.05 54.07
N TYR A 638 -14.66 15.78 54.90
CA TYR A 638 -14.49 14.90 56.06
C TYR A 638 -14.05 13.49 55.64
N LEU A 639 -14.62 12.94 54.56
CA LEU A 639 -14.25 11.62 54.05
C LEU A 639 -12.79 11.58 53.57
N ASN A 640 -12.33 12.61 52.85
CA ASN A 640 -10.94 12.73 52.40
C ASN A 640 -9.97 12.76 53.61
N ASN A 641 -10.27 13.55 54.64
CA ASN A 641 -9.46 13.63 55.86
C ASN A 641 -9.44 12.31 56.66
N ILE A 642 -10.54 11.56 56.69
CA ILE A 642 -10.58 10.22 57.32
C ILE A 642 -9.77 9.22 56.49
N THR A 643 -9.82 9.33 55.16
CA THR A 643 -9.07 8.47 54.24
C THR A 643 -7.57 8.59 54.49
N ILE A 644 -7.03 9.81 54.63
CA ILE A 644 -5.61 10.04 54.95
C ILE A 644 -5.25 9.36 56.28
N ARG A 645 -6.02 9.61 57.35
CA ARG A 645 -5.80 8.98 58.67
C ARG A 645 -5.90 7.46 58.64
N MET A 646 -6.70 6.90 57.74
CA MET A 646 -6.82 5.45 57.53
C MET A 646 -5.53 4.87 56.93
N TYR A 647 -4.91 5.53 55.95
CA TYR A 647 -3.59 5.11 55.42
C TYR A 647 -2.48 5.27 56.47
N GLU A 648 -2.46 6.38 57.21
CA GLU A 648 -1.50 6.59 58.31
C GLU A 648 -1.58 5.47 59.35
N ALA A 649 -2.79 4.99 59.68
CA ALA A 649 -3.00 3.88 60.61
C ALA A 649 -2.45 2.53 60.10
N LYS A 650 -2.27 2.39 58.79
CA LYS A 650 -1.60 1.24 58.15
C LYS A 650 -0.10 1.48 57.92
N GLY A 651 0.44 2.63 58.35
CA GLY A 651 1.84 3.00 58.16
C GLY A 651 2.17 3.41 56.73
N ILE A 652 1.18 3.85 55.95
CA ILE A 652 1.35 4.29 54.56
C ILE A 652 1.15 5.81 54.51
N ASP A 653 2.16 6.52 54.01
CA ASP A 653 2.15 7.96 53.82
C ASP A 653 2.83 8.36 52.50
N ALA A 654 3.03 9.66 52.30
CA ALA A 654 3.65 10.21 51.10
C ALA A 654 5.15 9.87 50.94
N GLU A 655 5.85 9.40 51.98
CA GLU A 655 7.28 9.06 51.90
C GLU A 655 7.51 7.54 51.93
N THR A 656 6.43 6.75 51.98
CA THR A 656 6.48 5.28 52.09
C THR A 656 6.91 4.63 50.78
N ASP A 657 7.92 3.77 50.82
CA ASP A 657 8.31 2.95 49.67
C ASP A 657 7.24 1.88 49.38
N LEU A 658 6.53 2.05 48.27
CA LEU A 658 5.44 1.18 47.85
C LEU A 658 5.92 -0.15 47.26
N SER A 659 7.21 -0.30 46.92
CA SER A 659 7.73 -1.48 46.23
C SER A 659 7.73 -2.75 47.08
N GLY A 660 7.75 -2.60 48.41
CA GLY A 660 7.74 -3.71 49.37
C GLY A 660 6.36 -4.11 49.90
N LEU A 661 5.29 -3.39 49.52
CA LEU A 661 3.94 -3.64 50.03
C LEU A 661 3.23 -4.74 49.22
N THR A 662 2.43 -5.54 49.91
CA THR A 662 1.56 -6.57 49.34
C THR A 662 0.10 -6.09 49.29
N PRO A 663 -0.77 -6.70 48.46
CA PRO A 663 -2.18 -6.31 48.38
C PRO A 663 -2.94 -6.31 49.71
N GLY A 664 -2.48 -7.09 50.72
CA GLY A 664 -3.08 -7.15 52.05
C GLY A 664 -2.66 -6.03 53.00
N ASP A 665 -1.60 -5.28 52.68
CA ASP A 665 -1.13 -4.16 53.50
C ASP A 665 -1.99 -2.90 53.28
N TYR A 666 -2.73 -2.84 52.16
CA TYR A 666 -3.57 -1.71 51.82
C TYR A 666 -4.92 -1.71 52.58
N PRO A 667 -5.49 -0.52 52.87
CA PRO A 667 -6.79 -0.42 53.52
C PRO A 667 -7.95 -1.02 52.71
N THR A 668 -9.09 -1.20 53.37
CA THR A 668 -10.34 -1.69 52.77
C THR A 668 -11.53 -0.82 53.17
N PHE A 669 -12.71 -1.09 52.61
CA PHE A 669 -13.93 -0.39 53.01
C PHE A 669 -14.34 -0.69 54.45
N ASP A 670 -13.96 -1.86 55.00
CA ASP A 670 -14.14 -2.16 56.41
C ASP A 670 -13.26 -1.28 57.30
N ASP A 671 -11.98 -1.09 56.94
CA ASP A 671 -11.09 -0.19 57.67
C ASP A 671 -11.63 1.26 57.67
N LEU A 672 -12.13 1.71 56.52
CA LEU A 672 -12.75 3.03 56.38
C LEU A 672 -14.02 3.16 57.24
N TYR A 673 -14.90 2.16 57.18
CA TYR A 673 -16.13 2.14 57.97
C TYR A 673 -15.84 2.16 59.47
N GLU A 674 -14.88 1.37 59.94
CA GLU A 674 -14.47 1.34 61.35
C GLU A 674 -13.91 2.70 61.80
N LYS A 675 -13.11 3.39 60.97
CA LYS A 675 -12.62 4.73 61.32
C LYS A 675 -13.74 5.76 61.39
N ILE A 676 -14.67 5.76 60.44
CA ILE A 676 -15.83 6.66 60.48
C ILE A 676 -16.68 6.38 61.72
N LEU A 677 -16.88 5.11 62.08
CA LEU A 677 -17.66 4.71 63.25
C LEU A 677 -16.99 5.15 64.57
N ASN A 678 -15.66 4.99 64.67
CA ASN A 678 -14.90 5.44 65.83
C ASN A 678 -14.99 6.97 65.98
N ASP A 679 -14.76 7.72 64.90
CA ASP A 679 -14.89 9.18 64.90
C ASP A 679 -16.32 9.63 65.27
N PHE A 680 -17.34 8.91 64.80
CA PHE A 680 -18.74 9.18 65.15
C PHE A 680 -19.02 8.99 66.66
N GLN A 681 -18.42 7.96 67.27
CA GLN A 681 -18.54 7.68 68.70
C GLN A 681 -17.79 8.70 69.56
N MET A 682 -16.62 9.17 69.10
CA MET A 682 -15.80 10.15 69.83
C MET A 682 -16.25 11.60 69.63
N SER A 683 -16.97 11.91 68.54
CA SER A 683 -17.44 13.27 68.26
C SER A 683 -18.54 13.70 69.22
N THR A 684 -18.44 14.90 69.78
CA THR A 684 -19.45 15.51 70.65
C THR A 684 -20.26 16.62 69.97
N GLY A 685 -19.82 17.10 68.81
CA GLY A 685 -20.45 18.21 68.07
C GLY A 685 -21.55 17.75 67.11
N ASP A 686 -22.70 18.43 67.12
CA ASP A 686 -23.87 18.09 66.29
C ASP A 686 -23.59 18.13 64.79
N TYR A 687 -22.79 19.11 64.33
CA TYR A 687 -22.44 19.27 62.92
C TYR A 687 -21.56 18.11 62.40
N SER A 688 -20.49 17.77 63.12
CA SER A 688 -19.61 16.64 62.77
C SER A 688 -20.36 15.30 62.85
N LYS A 689 -21.22 15.10 63.84
CA LYS A 689 -22.08 13.92 63.93
C LYS A 689 -23.01 13.78 62.73
N LYS A 690 -23.60 14.88 62.25
CA LYS A 690 -24.48 14.87 61.07
C LYS A 690 -23.71 14.39 59.84
N ASN A 691 -22.54 14.95 59.56
CA ASN A 691 -21.71 14.56 58.41
C ASN A 691 -21.24 13.10 58.52
N LEU A 692 -20.76 12.67 59.69
CA LEU A 692 -20.34 11.28 59.94
C LEU A 692 -21.51 10.30 59.82
N THR A 693 -22.73 10.68 60.23
CA THR A 693 -23.94 9.86 60.04
C THR A 693 -24.24 9.64 58.57
N VAL A 694 -24.12 10.70 57.76
CA VAL A 694 -24.28 10.63 56.30
C VAL A 694 -23.25 9.67 55.71
N LEU A 695 -21.98 9.80 56.10
CA LEU A 695 -20.90 8.92 55.64
C LEU A 695 -21.13 7.45 56.03
N LEU A 696 -21.53 7.16 57.27
CA LEU A 696 -21.85 5.79 57.71
C LEU A 696 -22.95 5.14 56.85
N ASN A 697 -24.00 5.88 56.52
CA ASN A 697 -25.10 5.39 55.68
C ASN A 697 -24.68 5.11 54.22
N TYR A 698 -23.70 5.87 53.72
CA TYR A 698 -23.17 5.68 52.38
C TYR A 698 -22.15 4.55 52.31
N ILE A 699 -21.16 4.54 53.21
CA ILE A 699 -20.05 3.58 53.22
C ILE A 699 -20.49 2.18 53.66
N SER A 700 -21.51 2.05 54.52
CA SER A 700 -22.08 0.74 54.91
C SER A 700 -22.59 -0.10 53.72
N LYS A 701 -22.88 0.53 52.57
CA LYS A 701 -23.25 -0.19 51.34
C LYS A 701 -22.09 -1.01 50.76
N PHE A 702 -20.86 -0.58 51.03
CA PHE A 702 -19.61 -1.14 50.52
C PHE A 702 -18.83 -1.94 51.57
N ALA A 703 -19.04 -1.67 52.86
CA ALA A 703 -18.48 -2.49 53.95
C ALA A 703 -19.18 -3.86 54.09
N THR A 704 -18.58 -4.77 54.85
CA THR A 704 -19.07 -6.14 55.08
C THR A 704 -20.53 -6.17 55.54
N GLY A 705 -21.36 -6.95 54.84
CA GLY A 705 -22.82 -7.00 55.04
C GLY A 705 -23.61 -6.04 54.14
N GLY A 706 -22.94 -5.11 53.45
CA GLY A 706 -23.51 -4.23 52.45
C GLY A 706 -23.75 -4.91 51.09
N ARG A 707 -24.72 -4.39 50.32
CA ARG A 707 -25.12 -4.94 49.02
C ARG A 707 -24.02 -4.92 47.94
N ASN A 708 -23.01 -4.05 48.05
CA ASN A 708 -21.92 -3.90 47.10
C ASN A 708 -20.56 -4.38 47.66
N ALA A 709 -20.54 -4.99 48.85
CA ALA A 709 -19.30 -5.35 49.54
C ALA A 709 -18.44 -6.33 48.73
N GLY A 710 -19.07 -7.25 48.00
CA GLY A 710 -18.37 -8.23 47.18
C GLY A 710 -17.41 -7.60 46.18
N LEU A 711 -17.75 -6.44 45.61
CA LEU A 711 -17.03 -5.82 44.50
C LEU A 711 -15.65 -5.27 44.88
N TRP A 712 -15.56 -4.52 45.98
CA TRP A 712 -14.37 -3.73 46.33
C TRP A 712 -13.80 -4.01 47.72
N ASN A 713 -14.57 -4.65 48.61
CA ASN A 713 -14.17 -4.77 50.01
C ASN A 713 -13.29 -5.98 50.25
N GLY A 714 -11.97 -5.75 50.19
CA GLY A 714 -10.92 -6.69 50.59
C GLY A 714 -9.69 -6.54 49.70
N GLU A 715 -8.75 -7.47 49.83
CA GLU A 715 -7.47 -7.41 49.13
C GLU A 715 -7.64 -7.49 47.60
N ALA A 716 -6.78 -6.79 46.87
CA ALA A 716 -6.76 -6.88 45.41
C ALA A 716 -6.24 -8.27 44.98
N SER A 717 -7.04 -9.02 44.23
CA SER A 717 -6.73 -10.41 43.85
C SER A 717 -6.51 -10.63 42.35
N ILE A 718 -6.54 -9.56 41.55
CA ILE A 718 -6.24 -9.65 40.11
C ILE A 718 -4.76 -9.92 39.90
N SER A 719 -4.45 -11.12 39.41
CA SER A 719 -3.16 -11.48 38.81
C SER A 719 -3.22 -11.41 37.28
N THR A 720 -2.16 -10.94 36.64
CA THR A 720 -2.05 -10.79 35.17
C THR A 720 -0.68 -11.24 34.66
N GLN A 721 -0.35 -12.48 35.02
CA GLN A 721 0.83 -13.17 34.51
C GLN A 721 0.67 -13.50 33.02
N GLU A 722 -0.57 -13.74 32.59
CA GLU A 722 -0.93 -14.01 31.21
C GLU A 722 -0.79 -12.75 30.34
N ASN A 723 -0.48 -12.94 29.06
CA ASN A 723 -0.26 -11.82 28.16
C ASN A 723 -1.49 -11.50 27.27
N PHE A 724 -2.60 -12.21 27.47
CA PHE A 724 -3.88 -11.94 26.80
C PHE A 724 -4.99 -11.93 27.85
N ILE A 725 -5.57 -10.76 28.13
CA ILE A 725 -6.52 -10.55 29.23
C ILE A 725 -7.79 -9.89 28.70
N VAL A 726 -8.94 -10.49 29.02
CA VAL A 726 -10.27 -9.97 28.65
C VAL A 726 -11.02 -9.57 29.90
N PHE A 727 -11.33 -8.28 30.01
CA PHE A 727 -12.23 -7.72 31.00
C PHE A 727 -13.66 -7.79 30.47
N ASN A 728 -14.47 -8.67 31.04
CA ASN A 728 -15.87 -8.82 30.65
C ASN A 728 -16.75 -7.85 31.45
N PHE A 729 -17.42 -6.94 30.75
CA PHE A 729 -18.31 -5.91 31.33
C PHE A 729 -19.80 -6.24 31.18
N GLN A 730 -20.16 -7.37 30.55
CA GLN A 730 -21.54 -7.73 30.23
C GLN A 730 -22.43 -7.78 31.49
N SER A 731 -21.94 -8.44 32.54
CA SER A 731 -22.64 -8.59 33.84
C SER A 731 -22.85 -7.23 34.52
N LEU A 732 -21.84 -6.36 34.47
CA LEU A 732 -21.82 -5.02 35.06
C LEU A 732 -22.83 -4.10 34.38
N LEU A 733 -22.85 -4.09 33.04
CA LEU A 733 -23.75 -3.25 32.24
C LEU A 733 -25.20 -3.75 32.29
N ALA A 734 -25.42 -5.07 32.38
CA ALA A 734 -26.76 -5.65 32.52
C ALA A 734 -27.47 -5.26 33.83
N ASN A 735 -26.70 -5.02 34.90
CA ASN A 735 -27.23 -4.69 36.22
C ASN A 735 -27.87 -3.28 36.34
N LYS A 736 -27.85 -2.46 35.28
CA LYS A 736 -28.45 -1.11 35.17
C LYS A 736 -28.06 -0.12 36.29
N ASN A 737 -26.99 -0.40 37.03
CA ASN A 737 -26.47 0.47 38.08
C ASN A 737 -25.29 1.27 37.55
N ASN A 738 -25.59 2.32 36.76
CA ASN A 738 -24.58 3.12 36.05
C ASN A 738 -23.52 3.71 37.01
N THR A 739 -23.90 4.02 38.25
CA THR A 739 -22.98 4.56 39.26
C THR A 739 -21.86 3.59 39.61
N VAL A 740 -22.22 2.33 39.92
CA VAL A 740 -21.24 1.28 40.25
C VAL A 740 -20.46 0.86 39.01
N ALA A 741 -21.13 0.80 37.85
CA ALA A 741 -20.48 0.46 36.59
C ALA A 741 -19.37 1.45 36.22
N ASN A 742 -19.63 2.76 36.32
CA ASN A 742 -18.66 3.80 36.01
C ASN A 742 -17.49 3.82 37.01
N ALA A 743 -17.75 3.60 38.30
CA ALA A 743 -16.71 3.51 39.32
C ALA A 743 -15.81 2.28 39.13
N GLN A 744 -16.40 1.14 38.77
CA GLN A 744 -15.66 -0.07 38.47
C GLN A 744 -14.83 0.08 37.19
N MET A 745 -15.36 0.77 36.18
CA MET A 745 -14.61 1.14 34.98
C MET A 745 -13.38 1.97 35.37
N LEU A 746 -13.55 3.03 36.16
CA LEU A 746 -12.48 3.91 36.62
C LEU A 746 -11.34 3.15 37.31
N LEU A 747 -11.66 2.12 38.10
CA LEU A 747 -10.67 1.22 38.71
C LEU A 747 -9.92 0.37 37.68
N VAL A 748 -10.63 -0.23 36.72
CA VAL A 748 -10.01 -1.02 35.64
C VAL A 748 -9.08 -0.15 34.81
N LEU A 749 -9.50 1.06 34.44
CA LEU A 749 -8.70 2.00 33.66
C LEU A 749 -7.44 2.43 34.42
N LYS A 750 -7.57 2.79 35.70
CA LYS A 750 -6.42 3.13 36.56
C LYS A 750 -5.46 1.94 36.70
N TRP A 751 -5.99 0.73 36.80
CA TRP A 751 -5.19 -0.48 36.88
C TRP A 751 -4.44 -0.75 35.57
N LEU A 752 -5.07 -0.50 34.41
CA LEU A 752 -4.42 -0.61 33.10
C LEU A 752 -3.24 0.36 32.94
N ASP A 753 -3.33 1.59 33.46
CA ASP A 753 -2.21 2.55 33.44
C ASP A 753 -0.96 1.97 34.11
N ASN A 754 -1.12 1.31 35.25
CA ASN A 754 0.00 0.70 35.95
C ASN A 754 0.61 -0.47 35.18
N GLU A 755 -0.22 -1.28 34.50
CA GLU A 755 0.32 -2.32 33.63
C GLU A 755 1.11 -1.75 32.44
N ILE A 756 0.72 -0.58 31.92
CA ILE A 756 1.50 0.14 30.91
C ILE A 756 2.86 0.55 31.46
N ILE A 757 2.89 1.13 32.67
CA ILE A 757 4.14 1.53 33.34
C ILE A 757 5.06 0.32 33.55
N LYS A 758 4.52 -0.79 34.11
CA LYS A 758 5.30 -2.02 34.31
C LYS A 758 5.89 -2.56 33.00
N ASN A 759 5.15 -2.47 31.90
CA ASN A 759 5.65 -2.93 30.60
C ASN A 759 6.79 -2.03 30.08
N ARG A 760 6.72 -0.71 30.31
CA ARG A 760 7.82 0.23 30.02
C ARG A 760 9.07 -0.12 30.83
N ASP A 761 8.92 -0.25 32.14
CA ASP A 761 10.05 -0.52 33.05
C ASP A 761 10.73 -1.85 32.70
N TYR A 762 9.93 -2.85 32.31
CA TYR A 762 10.44 -4.11 31.78
C TYR A 762 11.26 -3.91 30.50
N ASN A 763 10.74 -3.17 29.51
CA ASN A 763 11.43 -2.91 28.25
C ASN A 763 12.77 -2.18 28.48
N LEU A 764 12.79 -1.19 29.38
CA LEU A 764 14.00 -0.46 29.76
C LEU A 764 15.01 -1.38 30.44
N ARG A 765 14.57 -2.17 31.43
CA ARG A 765 15.44 -3.04 32.24
C ARG A 765 16.12 -4.13 31.42
N TYR A 766 15.44 -4.67 30.41
CA TYR A 766 15.92 -5.82 29.64
C TYR A 766 16.23 -5.52 28.18
N GLY A 767 16.26 -4.25 27.78
CA GLY A 767 16.44 -3.84 26.39
C GLY A 767 15.45 -4.52 25.43
N ALA A 768 14.23 -4.79 25.91
CA ALA A 768 13.20 -5.51 25.16
C ALA A 768 12.27 -4.53 24.44
N SER A 769 11.54 -5.02 23.44
CA SER A 769 10.56 -4.24 22.69
C SER A 769 9.16 -4.85 22.80
N ARG A 770 8.76 -5.27 24.01
CA ARG A 770 7.45 -5.88 24.27
C ARG A 770 6.35 -4.85 24.04
N LYS A 771 5.38 -5.19 23.19
CA LYS A 771 4.28 -4.31 22.80
C LYS A 771 3.16 -4.39 23.84
N ILE A 772 2.44 -3.29 24.05
CA ILE A 772 1.22 -3.27 24.87
C ILE A 772 0.02 -2.79 24.04
N ILE A 773 -1.06 -3.55 24.04
CA ILE A 773 -2.24 -3.28 23.21
C ILE A 773 -3.45 -3.21 24.11
N ILE A 774 -4.20 -2.12 24.03
CA ILE A 774 -5.44 -1.92 24.78
C ILE A 774 -6.57 -1.77 23.78
N VAL A 775 -7.51 -2.70 23.82
CA VAL A 775 -8.67 -2.78 22.94
C VAL A 775 -9.90 -2.38 23.72
N ILE A 776 -10.63 -1.41 23.19
CA ILE A 776 -11.90 -0.96 23.75
C ILE A 776 -12.98 -1.29 22.73
N ASP A 777 -13.70 -2.38 22.96
CA ASP A 777 -14.80 -2.78 22.09
C ASP A 777 -16.10 -2.08 22.49
N GLU A 778 -16.92 -1.79 21.49
CA GLU A 778 -18.10 -0.93 21.58
C GLU A 778 -17.89 0.31 22.46
N ALA A 779 -16.87 1.09 22.11
CA ALA A 779 -16.44 2.25 22.90
C ALA A 779 -17.58 3.27 23.17
N HIS A 780 -18.62 3.31 22.33
CA HIS A 780 -19.81 4.12 22.54
C HIS A 780 -20.58 3.76 23.83
N VAL A 781 -20.53 2.51 24.28
CA VAL A 781 -21.17 2.04 25.52
C VAL A 781 -20.53 2.67 26.76
N PHE A 782 -19.26 3.07 26.66
CA PHE A 782 -18.51 3.68 27.76
C PHE A 782 -18.60 5.22 27.77
N ILE A 783 -19.22 5.83 26.75
CA ILE A 783 -19.35 7.29 26.65
C ILE A 783 -20.69 7.71 27.27
N ASP A 784 -20.65 8.18 28.52
CA ASP A 784 -21.79 8.82 29.18
C ASP A 784 -21.59 10.35 29.24
N SER A 785 -22.63 11.08 28.85
CA SER A 785 -22.68 12.55 28.95
C SER A 785 -22.63 13.08 30.38
N LYS A 786 -23.02 12.28 31.37
CA LYS A 786 -23.01 12.66 32.79
C LYS A 786 -21.65 12.48 33.46
N TYR A 787 -20.81 11.58 32.93
CA TYR A 787 -19.53 11.20 33.51
C TYR A 787 -18.51 10.89 32.40
N PRO A 788 -17.76 11.89 31.91
CA PRO A 788 -16.86 11.72 30.76
C PRO A 788 -15.55 11.00 31.10
N VAL A 789 -15.41 10.38 32.28
CA VAL A 789 -14.11 9.89 32.77
C VAL A 789 -13.49 8.82 31.85
N ALA A 790 -14.29 7.90 31.33
CA ALA A 790 -13.79 6.91 30.37
C ALA A 790 -13.34 7.55 29.05
N LEU A 791 -14.02 8.61 28.61
CA LEU A 791 -13.63 9.38 27.42
C LEU A 791 -12.33 10.16 27.65
N ASP A 792 -12.16 10.74 28.83
CA ASP A 792 -10.93 11.45 29.21
C ASP A 792 -9.73 10.50 29.29
N PHE A 793 -9.93 9.32 29.88
CA PHE A 793 -8.92 8.27 29.86
C PHE A 793 -8.55 7.85 28.43
N MET A 794 -9.55 7.56 27.57
CA MET A 794 -9.28 7.20 26.17
C MET A 794 -8.47 8.27 25.44
N TYR A 795 -8.77 9.55 25.70
CA TYR A 795 -8.07 10.68 25.11
C TYR A 795 -6.64 10.85 25.62
N GLN A 796 -6.42 10.73 26.92
CA GLN A 796 -5.08 10.77 27.50
C GLN A 796 -4.23 9.59 27.02
N MET A 797 -4.79 8.38 27.06
CA MET A 797 -4.12 7.17 26.60
C MET A 797 -3.73 7.26 25.12
N ALA A 798 -4.62 7.74 24.24
CA ALA A 798 -4.32 7.90 22.81
C ALA A 798 -3.06 8.74 22.57
N LYS A 799 -2.82 9.78 23.38
CA LYS A 799 -1.64 10.64 23.25
C LYS A 799 -0.36 10.04 23.82
N ARG A 800 -0.48 9.24 24.89
CA ARG A 800 0.65 8.77 25.70
C ARG A 800 1.12 7.37 25.34
N ILE A 801 0.22 6.47 24.96
CA ILE A 801 0.52 5.04 24.72
C ILE A 801 1.63 4.81 23.68
N ARG A 802 1.81 5.76 22.74
CA ARG A 802 2.89 5.74 21.76
C ARG A 802 4.30 5.79 22.38
N LYS A 803 4.47 6.42 23.55
CA LYS A 803 5.76 6.49 24.29
C LYS A 803 6.17 5.13 24.85
N TYR A 804 5.22 4.24 25.07
CA TYR A 804 5.43 2.94 25.71
C TYR A 804 5.42 1.78 24.72
N ASN A 805 5.70 2.05 23.44
CA ASN A 805 5.59 1.09 22.34
C ASN A 805 4.22 0.38 22.33
N GLY A 806 3.16 1.14 22.63
CA GLY A 806 1.82 0.62 22.74
C GLY A 806 0.86 1.11 21.66
N MET A 807 -0.30 0.48 21.61
CA MET A 807 -1.38 0.71 20.67
C MET A 807 -2.72 0.71 21.40
N GLN A 808 -3.52 1.74 21.18
CA GLN A 808 -4.93 1.73 21.53
C GLN A 808 -5.76 1.35 20.31
N ILE A 809 -6.69 0.40 20.45
CA ILE A 809 -7.66 0.02 19.42
C ILE A 809 -9.06 0.38 19.91
N ILE A 810 -9.75 1.24 19.16
CA ILE A 810 -11.11 1.65 19.46
C ILE A 810 -12.03 1.07 18.42
N ILE A 811 -13.07 0.36 18.86
CA ILE A 811 -14.03 -0.29 17.98
C ILE A 811 -15.41 0.30 18.28
N THR A 812 -16.12 0.72 17.23
CA THR A 812 -17.46 1.28 17.39
C THR A 812 -18.36 1.01 16.19
N GLN A 813 -19.63 0.76 16.46
CA GLN A 813 -20.69 0.69 15.45
C GLN A 813 -21.34 2.03 15.13
N ASN A 814 -21.53 2.87 16.16
CA ASN A 814 -22.30 4.09 16.04
C ASN A 814 -21.39 5.31 16.12
N ILE A 815 -21.22 5.99 14.98
CA ILE A 815 -20.41 7.20 14.88
C ILE A 815 -21.12 8.39 15.54
N LYS A 816 -22.45 8.40 15.56
CA LYS A 816 -23.24 9.54 16.06
C LYS A 816 -23.03 9.82 17.54
N ASP A 817 -22.81 8.77 18.32
CA ASP A 817 -22.59 8.89 19.77
C ASP A 817 -21.27 9.62 20.07
N PHE A 818 -20.31 9.57 19.14
CA PHE A 818 -19.06 10.33 19.18
C PHE A 818 -19.22 11.79 18.71
N VAL A 819 -20.34 12.15 18.09
CA VAL A 819 -20.62 13.50 17.53
C VAL A 819 -21.68 14.25 18.36
N GLY A 820 -21.93 13.81 19.61
CA GLY A 820 -22.98 14.32 20.52
C GLY A 820 -22.90 15.81 20.90
N THR A 821 -22.89 16.14 22.21
CA THR A 821 -22.75 17.54 22.65
C THR A 821 -21.39 18.12 22.23
N GLU A 822 -21.30 19.44 22.02
CA GLU A 822 -20.11 20.09 21.42
C GLU A 822 -18.79 19.74 22.14
N GLU A 823 -18.83 19.59 23.47
CA GLU A 823 -17.65 19.20 24.27
C GLU A 823 -17.27 17.72 24.11
N LEU A 824 -18.24 16.80 24.16
CA LEU A 824 -18.02 15.37 23.94
C LEU A 824 -17.55 15.11 22.51
N ALA A 825 -18.16 15.81 21.54
CA ALA A 825 -17.79 15.73 20.13
C ALA A 825 -16.34 16.16 19.91
N ARG A 826 -15.89 17.23 20.57
CA ARG A 826 -14.49 17.69 20.48
C ARG A 826 -13.51 16.63 20.97
N LYS A 827 -13.74 16.06 22.17
CA LYS A 827 -12.85 15.04 22.75
C LYS A 827 -12.87 13.75 21.95
N SER A 828 -14.07 13.24 21.64
CA SER A 828 -14.29 12.03 20.84
C SER A 828 -13.64 12.11 19.46
N THR A 829 -13.81 13.24 18.76
CA THR A 829 -13.14 13.49 17.47
C THR A 829 -11.63 13.52 17.63
N ALA A 830 -11.11 14.09 18.72
CA ALA A 830 -9.67 14.13 18.98
C ALA A 830 -9.08 12.74 19.27
N VAL A 831 -9.84 11.83 19.89
CA VAL A 831 -9.44 10.43 20.07
C VAL A 831 -9.31 9.73 18.72
N ILE A 832 -10.30 9.87 17.84
CA ILE A 832 -10.29 9.27 16.49
C ILE A 832 -9.14 9.87 15.66
N ASN A 833 -8.96 11.20 15.69
CA ASN A 833 -7.87 11.86 14.98
C ASN A 833 -6.48 11.53 15.56
N ALA A 834 -6.39 11.04 16.79
CA ALA A 834 -5.16 10.52 17.36
C ALA A 834 -4.85 9.09 16.90
N CYS A 835 -5.80 8.40 16.23
CA CYS A 835 -5.58 7.11 15.61
C CYS A 835 -4.83 7.26 14.28
N GLN A 836 -3.73 6.52 14.12
CA GLN A 836 -2.98 6.47 12.87
C GLN A 836 -3.66 5.57 11.84
N TYR A 837 -4.19 4.43 12.30
CA TYR A 837 -4.80 3.42 11.46
C TYR A 837 -6.32 3.48 11.57
N SER A 838 -7.00 3.46 10.43
CA SER A 838 -8.46 3.42 10.40
C SER A 838 -8.95 2.29 9.52
N PHE A 839 -9.73 1.37 10.09
CA PHE A 839 -10.39 0.29 9.38
C PHE A 839 -11.87 0.59 9.29
N ILE A 840 -12.32 1.02 8.11
CA ILE A 840 -13.69 1.43 7.86
C ILE A 840 -14.39 0.33 7.05
N PHE A 841 -15.22 -0.44 7.73
CA PHE A 841 -16.11 -1.43 7.13
C PHE A 841 -17.37 -0.77 6.57
N PRO A 842 -18.19 -1.49 5.76
CA PRO A 842 -19.39 -0.93 5.17
C PRO A 842 -20.30 -0.21 6.17
N LEU A 843 -20.65 1.03 5.85
CA LEU A 843 -21.51 1.90 6.64
C LEU A 843 -22.88 2.06 6.01
N SER A 844 -23.85 2.56 6.77
CA SER A 844 -25.09 3.07 6.18
C SER A 844 -24.85 4.44 5.54
N PRO A 845 -25.61 4.85 4.51
CA PRO A 845 -25.46 6.18 3.90
C PRO A 845 -25.57 7.33 4.89
N ASN A 846 -26.37 7.17 5.96
CA ASN A 846 -26.51 8.21 7.00
C ASN A 846 -25.23 8.35 7.84
N ASP A 847 -24.58 7.24 8.19
CA ASP A 847 -23.37 7.27 9.03
C ASP A 847 -22.14 7.73 8.22
N MET A 848 -22.20 7.62 6.89
CA MET A 848 -21.15 8.12 5.99
C MET A 848 -20.99 9.64 6.10
N HIS A 849 -22.08 10.39 6.28
CA HIS A 849 -22.01 11.84 6.48
C HIS A 849 -21.26 12.20 7.77
N ASP A 850 -21.49 11.46 8.85
CA ASP A 850 -20.81 11.66 10.12
C ASP A 850 -19.32 11.28 10.04
N LEU A 851 -19.00 10.21 9.30
CA LEU A 851 -17.62 9.84 9.00
C LEU A 851 -16.90 10.95 8.20
N CYS A 852 -17.52 11.51 7.16
CA CYS A 852 -16.94 12.62 6.41
C CYS A 852 -16.64 13.83 7.32
N ARG A 853 -17.53 14.14 8.27
CA ARG A 853 -17.32 15.21 9.24
C ARG A 853 -16.15 14.95 10.17
N LEU A 854 -15.96 13.70 10.62
CA LEU A 854 -14.81 13.33 11.44
C LEU A 854 -13.48 13.52 10.70
N TYR A 855 -13.44 13.14 9.42
CA TYR A 855 -12.22 13.20 8.61
C TYR A 855 -12.00 14.52 7.86
N GLU A 856 -12.90 15.51 8.02
CA GLU A 856 -12.84 16.82 7.33
C GLU A 856 -11.47 17.49 7.50
N LYS A 857 -10.88 17.40 8.69
CA LYS A 857 -9.56 17.97 9.02
C LYS A 857 -8.40 16.97 8.89
N ALA A 858 -8.69 15.68 8.67
CA ALA A 858 -7.72 14.58 8.61
C ALA A 858 -7.50 14.08 7.16
N GLY A 859 -7.60 14.99 6.19
CA GLY A 859 -7.39 14.71 4.76
C GLY A 859 -8.66 14.46 3.94
N ALA A 860 -9.85 14.56 4.56
CA ALA A 860 -11.17 14.34 3.96
C ALA A 860 -11.37 12.97 3.28
N ILE A 861 -12.62 12.56 3.12
CA ILE A 861 -12.99 11.37 2.34
C ILE A 861 -13.66 11.86 1.05
N ASN A 862 -13.07 11.55 -0.10
CA ASN A 862 -13.57 11.98 -1.40
C ASN A 862 -14.77 11.13 -1.86
N GLU A 863 -15.55 11.61 -2.83
CA GLU A 863 -16.78 10.94 -3.30
C GLU A 863 -16.53 9.50 -3.76
N SER A 864 -15.42 9.23 -4.46
CA SER A 864 -15.08 7.87 -4.89
C SER A 864 -14.78 6.92 -3.74
N GLU A 865 -14.14 7.40 -2.67
CA GLU A 865 -13.90 6.64 -1.43
C GLU A 865 -15.21 6.38 -0.68
N GLN A 866 -16.13 7.36 -0.66
CA GLN A 866 -17.46 7.19 -0.05
C GLN A 866 -18.26 6.10 -0.77
N ASP A 867 -18.29 6.14 -2.11
CA ASP A 867 -18.94 5.14 -2.93
C ASP A 867 -18.32 3.75 -2.71
N GLU A 868 -17.00 3.67 -2.56
CA GLU A 868 -16.30 2.43 -2.28
C GLU A 868 -16.68 1.86 -0.90
N ILE A 869 -16.67 2.69 0.15
CA ILE A 869 -17.06 2.27 1.52
C ILE A 869 -18.50 1.78 1.58
N ILE A 870 -19.44 2.47 0.92
CA ILE A 870 -20.86 2.11 0.94
C ILE A 870 -21.12 0.79 0.21
N ASN A 871 -20.44 0.57 -0.92
CA ASN A 871 -20.67 -0.59 -1.78
C ASN A 871 -19.79 -1.82 -1.42
N ASN A 872 -18.88 -1.69 -0.46
CA ASN A 872 -18.04 -2.79 -0.01
C ASN A 872 -18.87 -3.97 0.53
N GLY A 873 -18.45 -5.19 0.21
CA GLY A 873 -19.03 -6.43 0.73
C GLY A 873 -18.66 -6.68 2.20
N ARG A 874 -19.32 -7.67 2.83
CA ARG A 874 -18.96 -8.13 4.18
C ARG A 874 -17.51 -8.61 4.19
N GLY A 875 -16.73 -8.19 5.20
CA GLY A 875 -15.32 -8.57 5.36
C GLY A 875 -14.33 -7.68 4.59
N ARG A 876 -14.80 -6.76 3.76
CA ARG A 876 -13.95 -5.77 3.07
C ARG A 876 -13.90 -4.48 3.86
N ALA A 877 -12.70 -3.99 4.16
CA ALA A 877 -12.47 -2.75 4.89
C ALA A 877 -11.73 -1.74 4.01
N PHE A 878 -12.15 -0.48 4.05
CA PHE A 878 -11.35 0.64 3.57
C PHE A 878 -10.36 1.03 4.67
N VAL A 879 -9.07 0.87 4.39
CA VAL A 879 -7.99 1.03 5.36
C VAL A 879 -7.21 2.30 5.07
N VAL A 880 -7.09 3.15 6.08
CA VAL A 880 -6.26 4.37 6.05
C VAL A 880 -5.06 4.14 6.97
N THR A 881 -3.85 4.20 6.42
CA THR A 881 -2.59 4.10 7.19
C THR A 881 -1.91 5.46 7.30
N SER A 882 -2.10 6.33 6.31
CA SER A 882 -1.72 7.74 6.33
C SER A 882 -2.65 8.54 5.39
N PRO A 883 -2.60 9.89 5.39
CA PRO A 883 -3.34 10.68 4.41
C PRO A 883 -2.99 10.34 2.95
N SER A 884 -1.79 9.83 2.70
CA SER A 884 -1.25 9.43 1.38
C SER A 884 -1.34 7.93 1.10
N GLU A 885 -1.66 7.11 2.09
CA GLU A 885 -1.76 5.66 1.97
C GLU A 885 -3.13 5.18 2.45
N ARG A 886 -3.98 4.84 1.48
CA ARG A 886 -5.35 4.35 1.68
C ARG A 886 -5.61 3.22 0.70
N SER A 887 -6.32 2.17 1.11
CA SER A 887 -6.67 1.07 0.21
C SER A 887 -7.81 0.23 0.77
N SER A 888 -8.61 -0.38 -0.10
CA SER A 888 -9.54 -1.42 0.31
C SER A 888 -8.84 -2.77 0.42
N ILE A 889 -9.10 -3.47 1.52
CA ILE A 889 -8.56 -4.79 1.83
C ILE A 889 -9.73 -5.73 2.11
N ASP A 890 -9.77 -6.85 1.39
CA ASP A 890 -10.58 -8.01 1.70
C ASP A 890 -9.86 -8.77 2.83
N ILE A 891 -10.44 -8.74 4.04
CA ILE A 891 -9.83 -9.37 5.21
C ILE A 891 -9.97 -10.88 5.10
N GLU A 892 -8.84 -11.58 5.01
CA GLU A 892 -8.77 -13.03 4.89
C GLU A 892 -7.83 -13.57 5.98
N THR A 893 -8.34 -14.46 6.83
CA THR A 893 -7.55 -15.10 7.88
C THR A 893 -7.31 -16.57 7.54
N PRO A 894 -6.09 -17.10 7.71
CA PRO A 894 -5.83 -18.53 7.60
C PRO A 894 -6.75 -19.36 8.49
N LYS A 895 -7.17 -20.54 8.01
CA LYS A 895 -8.13 -21.40 8.73
C LYS A 895 -7.64 -21.82 10.12
N ASP A 896 -6.34 -22.00 10.29
CA ASP A 896 -5.78 -22.41 11.58
C ASP A 896 -5.83 -21.28 12.61
N ILE A 897 -5.63 -20.02 12.19
CA ILE A 897 -5.86 -18.84 13.04
C ILE A 897 -7.36 -18.64 13.31
N GLU A 898 -8.22 -18.86 12.31
CA GLU A 898 -9.67 -18.74 12.45
C GLU A 898 -10.23 -19.72 13.51
N ARG A 899 -9.66 -20.92 13.63
CA ARG A 899 -10.03 -21.89 14.69
C ARG A 899 -9.81 -21.34 16.10
N LEU A 900 -8.88 -20.39 16.29
CA LEU A 900 -8.64 -19.77 17.59
C LEU A 900 -9.82 -18.90 18.03
N PHE A 901 -10.70 -18.48 17.11
CA PHE A 901 -11.81 -17.58 17.43
C PHE A 901 -12.90 -18.26 18.28
N GLY A 902 -12.89 -19.59 18.37
CA GLY A 902 -13.82 -20.38 19.18
C GLY A 902 -15.26 -20.39 18.63
N ILE A 903 -15.40 -20.29 17.30
CA ILE A 903 -16.67 -20.29 16.56
C ILE A 903 -17.04 -21.71 16.14
#